data_AF-A0ABC8Q875-F1
#
_entry.id   AF-A0ABC8Q875-F1
#
_cell.length_a   1.000
_cell.length_b   1.000
_cell.length_c   1.000
_cell.angle_alpha   90.00
_cell.angle_beta   90.00
_cell.angle_gamma   90.00
#
_symmetry.space_group_name_H-M   'P 1'
#
loop_
_entity.id
_entity.type
_entity.pdbx_description
1 polymer ?
#
loop_
_entity_poly.entity_id
_entity_poly.type
_entity_poly.pdbx_seq_one_letter_code
_entity_poly.pdbx_strand_id
1 'polypeptide(L)'
;MRSANPTRPSDAATPHAAIIIGSGFAGIGMAVAFKQAGLHDFVILERAHDVGGVWRDNSYPGAACDVPSHLYSFSFEPNPNWSRTFAPQAEIHAYLQHCARKYAVEPHIRFGAEVACAQYDEQHSVWRVTLRDGTTLSANRLISGTGQLSRPAFPQLPGMETFKGHTFHSAHWDHGYALSGKRVAVVGTGASAIQFVPAIADAVQQLTVFQRSPAYIMPRPDRAYRPWEKAVFRALPWAMKLHRAMIYTRYESRALAFTRFKGLMRLAVGVPFRRLLSKQVPDAALRAKLKPDYPIGCKRILLSSEYLAAMSKPNVHLVTDGIRRVTPEGIETVDGTHHQIDAIIYGTGFAATEFLSPMRITGRAGLDLNDAWRRGAEAYLGLTVPGFPNFFMLYGPNTNLGHNSIVYMLESQIAHVIRCCKAMTATHTTSIETDARRYRRFNARIQQRLAKSVWSGCKSWYVDASGHNSTNWPGFTLTYRWLTRFSSLQAYRLTRALPGPVGLTAGVAVAEPPGWWEAANAWFLRNFLRIGFRSLIGPPFGVTVQRSFVRLLSPLMPGASGVIRYRNLVSNVPVEVVAPKRGETEGAMLYLHGGAFCLGSPGTHRSITTLLAVESGMPVCVPNYRLAPEHPYPAALHDALACYDALRSQGYAAEKIVVAGDSAGGALALALALALRERGDAAPAGLLLISPVTDATLSGDTLVSQRTRDPMIRRGWLEQGLRWYQAPAGAAEHTPLKVDLRGLPPMLIQVGEHEVLRSDATRLADHAAGCGVPCRIEVHAARWHVFHLQSFYLRSAVDALRTLADFARERIASGASVARADVPPLG
;
A
#
# COMPACT_ATOMS: atom_id res chain seq x y z
N MET A 1 18.07 -38.99 -29.40
CA MET A 1 17.80 -38.32 -28.12
C MET A 1 18.86 -37.27 -27.87
N ARG A 2 18.59 -36.01 -28.20
CA ARG A 2 19.45 -34.86 -27.86
C ARG A 2 18.62 -33.92 -26.99
N SER A 3 19.11 -33.70 -25.78
CA SER A 3 18.53 -32.83 -24.77
C SER A 3 18.31 -31.42 -25.32
N ALA A 4 17.09 -30.91 -25.17
CA ALA A 4 16.74 -29.54 -25.49
C ALA A 4 17.35 -28.61 -24.44
N ASN A 5 18.26 -27.73 -24.88
CA ASN A 5 18.75 -26.59 -24.11
C ASN A 5 17.56 -25.70 -23.69
N PRO A 6 17.47 -25.24 -22.43
CA PRO A 6 16.54 -24.20 -22.07
C PRO A 6 16.92 -22.92 -22.83
N THR A 7 15.95 -22.38 -23.56
CA THR A 7 16.04 -21.16 -24.36
C THR A 7 16.64 -20.01 -23.54
N ARG A 8 17.68 -19.36 -24.08
CA ARG A 8 18.17 -18.05 -23.62
C ARG A 8 16.99 -17.06 -23.56
N PRO A 9 16.93 -16.14 -22.58
CA PRO A 9 15.94 -15.08 -22.58
C PRO A 9 16.15 -14.24 -23.84
N SER A 10 15.15 -14.24 -24.73
CA SER A 10 15.09 -13.36 -25.89
C SER A 10 15.28 -11.91 -25.46
N ASP A 11 16.05 -11.15 -26.24
CA ASP A 11 16.31 -9.71 -26.12
C ASP A 11 15.19 -8.96 -25.39
N ALA A 12 15.45 -8.55 -24.14
CA ALA A 12 14.47 -7.91 -23.31
C ALA A 12 14.11 -6.54 -23.90
N ALA A 13 12.95 -6.46 -24.55
CA ALA A 13 12.35 -5.19 -24.95
C ALA A 13 12.37 -4.21 -23.76
N THR A 14 12.77 -2.96 -24.02
CA THR A 14 12.82 -1.90 -23.01
C THR A 14 11.50 -1.87 -22.23
N PRO A 15 11.52 -1.89 -20.88
CA PRO A 15 10.29 -1.89 -20.09
C PRO A 15 9.49 -0.62 -20.36
N HIS A 16 8.17 -0.77 -20.49
CA HIS A 16 7.27 0.36 -20.61
C HIS A 16 7.35 1.25 -19.37
N ALA A 17 7.14 2.55 -19.53
CA ALA A 17 7.08 3.43 -18.38
C ALA A 17 5.89 3.07 -17.46
N ALA A 18 4.76 2.59 -17.99
CA ALA A 18 3.64 2.07 -17.21
C ALA A 18 2.78 1.02 -17.95
N ILE A 19 2.21 0.07 -17.21
CA ILE A 19 1.11 -0.81 -17.66
C ILE A 19 -0.16 -0.46 -16.88
N ILE A 20 -1.28 -0.32 -17.58
CA ILE A 20 -2.62 -0.15 -17.01
C ILE A 20 -3.44 -1.41 -17.30
N ILE A 21 -4.09 -1.98 -16.30
CA ILE A 21 -4.96 -3.16 -16.47
C ILE A 21 -6.43 -2.71 -16.48
N GLY A 22 -7.12 -2.90 -17.59
CA GLY A 22 -8.53 -2.58 -17.79
C GLY A 22 -8.78 -1.22 -18.44
N SER A 23 -9.81 -1.14 -19.29
CA SER A 23 -10.16 0.01 -20.12
C SER A 23 -11.51 0.67 -19.75
N GLY A 24 -11.91 0.58 -18.48
CA GLY A 24 -13.06 1.33 -17.94
C GLY A 24 -12.75 2.80 -17.64
N PHE A 25 -13.63 3.48 -16.89
CA PHE A 25 -13.40 4.86 -16.42
C PHE A 25 -12.02 5.05 -15.75
N ALA A 26 -11.57 4.07 -14.97
CA ALA A 26 -10.28 4.12 -14.29
C ALA A 26 -9.11 4.14 -15.29
N GLY A 27 -9.07 3.16 -16.21
CA GLY A 27 -7.98 3.03 -17.18
C GLY A 27 -7.95 4.15 -18.20
N ILE A 28 -9.10 4.51 -18.78
CA ILE A 28 -9.20 5.64 -19.72
C ILE A 28 -8.79 6.94 -19.03
N GLY A 29 -9.31 7.22 -17.83
CA GLY A 29 -8.97 8.42 -17.08
C GLY A 29 -7.47 8.50 -16.74
N MET A 30 -6.87 7.37 -16.36
CA MET A 30 -5.43 7.29 -16.06
C MET A 30 -4.58 7.55 -17.30
N ALA A 31 -4.94 6.96 -18.45
CA ALA A 31 -4.23 7.16 -19.70
C ALA A 31 -4.31 8.62 -20.19
N VAL A 32 -5.49 9.24 -20.11
CA VAL A 32 -5.64 10.68 -20.41
C VAL A 32 -4.75 11.52 -19.50
N ALA A 33 -4.72 11.23 -18.20
CA ALA A 33 -3.89 11.95 -17.25
C ALA A 33 -2.38 11.72 -17.46
N PHE A 34 -1.96 10.53 -17.89
CA PHE A 34 -0.58 10.28 -18.30
C PHE A 34 -0.18 11.12 -19.52
N LYS A 35 -1.01 11.14 -20.58
CA LYS A 35 -0.76 12.00 -21.75
C LYS A 35 -0.70 13.48 -21.39
N GLN A 36 -1.61 13.96 -20.54
CA GLN A 36 -1.59 15.34 -20.04
C GLN A 36 -0.35 15.66 -19.17
N ALA A 37 0.23 14.65 -18.52
CA ALA A 37 1.47 14.78 -17.76
C ALA A 37 2.74 14.57 -18.61
N GLY A 38 2.62 14.39 -19.93
CA GLY A 38 3.75 14.15 -20.85
C GLY A 38 4.29 12.71 -20.83
N LEU A 39 3.58 11.76 -20.20
CA LEU A 39 3.94 10.35 -20.21
C LEU A 39 3.18 9.63 -21.34
N HIS A 40 3.88 9.34 -22.44
CA HIS A 40 3.31 8.70 -23.62
C HIS A 40 3.66 7.21 -23.76
N ASP A 41 4.72 6.75 -23.10
CA ASP A 41 5.07 5.33 -23.08
C ASP A 41 4.28 4.58 -22.01
N PHE A 42 3.12 4.06 -22.41
CA PHE A 42 2.32 3.14 -21.61
C PHE A 42 1.47 2.25 -22.51
N VAL A 43 1.04 1.12 -21.96
CA VAL A 43 0.11 0.19 -22.59
C VAL A 43 -1.06 -0.12 -21.64
N ILE A 44 -2.27 -0.20 -22.19
CA ILE A 44 -3.46 -0.67 -21.50
C ILE A 44 -3.74 -2.11 -21.94
N LEU A 45 -3.93 -3.01 -20.99
CA LEU A 45 -4.26 -4.41 -21.24
C LEU A 45 -5.74 -4.63 -20.92
N GLU A 46 -6.53 -5.00 -21.93
CA GLU A 46 -7.96 -5.22 -21.83
C GLU A 46 -8.32 -6.62 -22.32
N ARG A 47 -9.03 -7.39 -21.49
CA ARG A 47 -9.46 -8.76 -21.83
C ARG A 47 -10.47 -8.80 -22.99
N ALA A 48 -11.33 -7.80 -23.10
CA ALA A 48 -12.35 -7.74 -24.14
C ALA A 48 -11.82 -7.09 -25.43
N HIS A 49 -12.71 -6.92 -26.41
CA HIS A 49 -12.41 -6.34 -27.72
C HIS A 49 -12.96 -4.91 -27.92
N ASP A 50 -13.40 -4.27 -26.83
CA ASP A 50 -13.85 -2.87 -26.82
C ASP A 50 -13.60 -2.24 -25.44
N VAL A 51 -13.60 -0.92 -25.38
CA VAL A 51 -13.45 -0.16 -24.13
C VAL A 51 -14.74 -0.15 -23.31
N GLY A 52 -14.69 0.33 -22.07
CA GLY A 52 -15.91 0.67 -21.31
C GLY A 52 -16.12 -0.09 -20.00
N GLY A 53 -15.46 -1.23 -19.82
CA GLY A 53 -15.54 -2.04 -18.61
C GLY A 53 -16.98 -2.45 -18.27
N VAL A 54 -17.47 -2.11 -17.08
CA VAL A 54 -18.83 -2.49 -16.64
C VAL A 54 -19.93 -1.99 -17.58
N TRP A 55 -19.71 -0.86 -18.27
CA TRP A 55 -20.69 -0.30 -19.21
C TRP A 55 -20.63 -0.97 -20.58
N ARG A 56 -19.60 -1.75 -20.88
CA ARG A 56 -19.58 -2.63 -22.05
C ARG A 56 -20.24 -3.96 -21.71
N ASP A 57 -19.86 -4.54 -20.56
CA ASP A 57 -20.28 -5.88 -20.15
C ASP A 57 -21.77 -5.95 -19.76
N ASN A 58 -22.29 -4.96 -19.02
CA ASN A 58 -23.67 -5.00 -18.49
C ASN A 58 -24.69 -4.38 -19.46
N SER A 59 -24.99 -5.08 -20.55
CA SER A 59 -25.89 -4.62 -21.62
C SER A 59 -27.35 -5.07 -21.47
N TYR A 60 -27.76 -5.52 -20.29
CA TYR A 60 -29.14 -6.00 -20.04
C TYR A 60 -30.20 -4.89 -20.23
N PRO A 61 -31.46 -5.24 -20.61
CA PRO A 61 -32.54 -4.27 -20.79
C PRO A 61 -32.77 -3.42 -19.52
N GLY A 62 -32.84 -2.10 -19.70
CA GLY A 62 -33.04 -1.17 -18.58
C GLY A 62 -31.76 -0.82 -17.79
N ALA A 63 -30.59 -1.34 -18.19
CA ALA A 63 -29.30 -0.97 -17.61
C ALA A 63 -29.08 0.56 -17.66
N ALA A 64 -28.94 1.18 -16.50
CA ALA A 64 -28.73 2.63 -16.37
C ALA A 64 -27.96 2.98 -15.09
N CYS A 65 -27.31 4.14 -15.11
CA CYS A 65 -26.62 4.66 -13.94
C CYS A 65 -27.61 5.10 -12.85
N ASP A 66 -27.20 4.96 -11.58
CA ASP A 66 -27.94 5.46 -10.43
C ASP A 66 -27.43 6.83 -9.93
N VAL A 67 -26.45 7.40 -10.64
CA VAL A 67 -25.92 8.75 -10.46
C VAL A 67 -26.30 9.60 -11.67
N PRO A 68 -26.68 10.87 -11.49
CA PRO A 68 -27.04 11.71 -12.62
C PRO A 68 -25.90 11.89 -13.64
N SER A 69 -26.23 11.84 -14.93
CA SER A 69 -25.27 11.73 -16.06
C SER A 69 -24.22 12.85 -16.08
N HIS A 70 -24.63 14.08 -15.80
CA HIS A 70 -23.70 15.22 -15.74
C HIS A 70 -22.69 15.15 -14.59
N LEU A 71 -22.92 14.30 -13.58
CA LEU A 71 -21.96 14.00 -12.50
C LEU A 71 -21.23 12.67 -12.74
N TYR A 72 -21.86 11.71 -13.41
CA TYR A 72 -21.27 10.43 -13.81
C TYR A 72 -20.57 10.53 -15.18
N SER A 73 -19.62 11.45 -15.28
CA SER A 73 -18.78 11.73 -16.44
C SER A 73 -17.48 12.37 -15.97
N PHE A 74 -16.42 12.31 -16.78
CA PHE A 74 -15.16 12.98 -16.47
C PHE A 74 -15.38 14.50 -16.38
N SER A 75 -14.81 15.13 -15.35
CA SER A 75 -14.89 16.57 -15.14
C SER A 75 -14.14 17.37 -16.20
N PHE A 76 -13.12 16.76 -16.81
CA PHE A 76 -12.37 17.32 -17.94
C PHE A 76 -13.07 17.13 -19.28
N GLU A 77 -14.05 16.22 -19.39
CA GLU A 77 -14.83 15.97 -20.61
C GLU A 77 -16.34 15.91 -20.32
N PRO A 78 -17.00 17.03 -19.99
CA PRO A 78 -18.43 17.02 -19.73
C PRO A 78 -19.20 16.87 -21.05
N ASN A 79 -20.25 16.04 -21.05
CA ASN A 79 -21.09 15.80 -22.22
C ASN A 79 -22.40 16.64 -22.14
N PRO A 80 -22.65 17.58 -23.08
CA PRO A 80 -23.88 18.39 -23.09
C PRO A 80 -25.08 17.66 -23.71
N ASN A 81 -24.87 16.51 -24.35
CA ASN A 81 -25.89 15.84 -25.16
C ASN A 81 -26.66 14.75 -24.41
N TRP A 82 -26.36 14.52 -23.13
CA TRP A 82 -27.02 13.50 -22.30
C TRP A 82 -28.54 13.48 -22.54
N SER A 83 -29.08 12.31 -22.88
CA SER A 83 -30.48 12.14 -23.24
C SER A 83 -31.41 12.41 -22.06
N ARG A 84 -31.02 11.93 -20.88
CA ARG A 84 -31.82 11.93 -19.66
C ARG A 84 -30.94 12.16 -18.42
N THR A 85 -31.61 12.43 -17.29
CA THR A 85 -30.94 12.64 -16.00
C THR A 85 -30.15 11.42 -15.56
N PHE A 86 -30.65 10.21 -15.82
CA PHE A 86 -29.92 8.95 -15.61
C PHE A 86 -29.71 8.26 -16.97
N ALA A 87 -28.51 8.39 -17.53
CA ALA A 87 -28.20 7.87 -18.85
C ALA A 87 -28.31 6.33 -18.89
N PRO A 88 -28.91 5.77 -19.96
CA PRO A 88 -28.85 4.34 -20.26
C PRO A 88 -27.41 3.88 -20.47
N GLN A 89 -27.14 2.59 -20.26
CA GLN A 89 -25.82 2.00 -20.42
C GLN A 89 -25.20 2.29 -21.79
N ALA A 90 -25.96 2.14 -22.89
CA ALA A 90 -25.44 2.37 -24.24
C ALA A 90 -24.89 3.80 -24.43
N GLU A 91 -25.52 4.80 -23.80
CA GLU A 91 -25.07 6.19 -23.90
C GLU A 91 -23.77 6.44 -23.11
N ILE A 92 -23.61 5.78 -21.95
CA ILE A 92 -22.38 5.85 -21.16
C ILE A 92 -21.24 5.10 -21.85
N HIS A 93 -21.55 3.96 -22.47
CA HIS A 93 -20.59 3.20 -23.26
C HIS A 93 -20.07 4.03 -24.45
N ALA A 94 -20.98 4.64 -25.22
CA ALA A 94 -20.64 5.54 -26.32
C ALA A 94 -19.82 6.76 -25.85
N TYR A 95 -20.11 7.28 -24.66
CA TYR A 95 -19.30 8.36 -24.06
C TYR A 95 -17.86 7.92 -23.75
N LEU A 96 -17.66 6.72 -23.21
CA LEU A 96 -16.31 6.19 -22.94
C LEU A 96 -15.53 5.93 -24.24
N GLN A 97 -16.18 5.36 -25.25
CA GLN A 97 -15.62 5.23 -26.60
C GLN A 97 -15.24 6.59 -27.21
N HIS A 98 -16.10 7.61 -27.05
CA HIS A 98 -15.79 8.98 -27.47
C HIS A 98 -14.54 9.51 -26.76
N CYS A 99 -14.41 9.31 -25.45
CA CYS A 99 -13.23 9.73 -24.71
C CYS A 99 -11.96 9.00 -25.18
N ALA A 100 -12.05 7.68 -25.41
CA ALA A 100 -10.93 6.89 -25.91
C ALA A 100 -10.43 7.40 -27.27
N ARG A 101 -11.34 7.73 -28.20
CA ARG A 101 -11.01 8.34 -29.50
C ARG A 101 -10.46 9.76 -29.37
N LYS A 102 -11.20 10.65 -28.71
CA LYS A 102 -10.87 12.09 -28.60
C LYS A 102 -9.48 12.31 -28.01
N TYR A 103 -9.11 11.52 -27.01
CA TYR A 103 -7.81 11.63 -26.35
C TYR A 103 -6.76 10.67 -26.92
N ALA A 104 -7.05 9.99 -28.03
CA ALA A 104 -6.18 9.02 -28.70
C ALA A 104 -5.59 8.00 -27.73
N VAL A 105 -6.46 7.37 -26.93
CA VAL A 105 -6.12 6.30 -26.00
C VAL A 105 -6.11 4.94 -26.70
N GLU A 106 -6.98 4.74 -27.70
CA GLU A 106 -7.12 3.47 -28.44
C GLU A 106 -5.79 2.89 -28.96
N PRO A 107 -4.84 3.67 -29.52
CA PRO A 107 -3.54 3.14 -29.97
C PRO A 107 -2.67 2.54 -28.85
N HIS A 108 -2.95 2.87 -27.59
CA HIS A 108 -2.25 2.33 -26.43
C HIS A 108 -2.93 1.08 -25.85
N ILE A 109 -4.06 0.64 -26.41
CA ILE A 109 -4.83 -0.49 -25.88
C ILE A 109 -4.48 -1.77 -26.64
N ARG A 110 -4.15 -2.82 -25.89
CA ARG A 110 -4.12 -4.20 -26.39
C ARG A 110 -5.39 -4.91 -25.92
N PHE A 111 -6.28 -5.13 -26.88
CA PHE A 111 -7.50 -5.91 -26.69
C PHE A 111 -7.22 -7.41 -26.72
N GLY A 112 -8.11 -8.23 -26.14
CA GLY A 112 -7.88 -9.67 -25.98
C GLY A 112 -6.75 -10.03 -25.03
N ALA A 113 -6.18 -9.06 -24.30
CA ALA A 113 -5.02 -9.23 -23.44
C ALA A 113 -5.46 -9.40 -21.98
N GLU A 114 -5.79 -10.64 -21.59
CA GLU A 114 -6.09 -10.98 -20.19
C GLU A 114 -4.79 -11.21 -19.39
N VAL A 115 -4.60 -10.46 -18.31
CA VAL A 115 -3.45 -10.63 -17.41
C VAL A 115 -3.68 -11.81 -16.48
N ALA A 116 -2.74 -12.75 -16.46
CA ALA A 116 -2.75 -13.91 -15.57
C ALA A 116 -2.02 -13.62 -14.25
N CYS A 117 -0.82 -13.04 -14.33
CA CYS A 117 -0.06 -12.66 -13.13
C CYS A 117 0.85 -11.45 -13.38
N ALA A 118 1.26 -10.79 -12.30
CA ALA A 118 2.31 -9.79 -12.30
C ALA A 118 3.24 -10.00 -11.11
N GLN A 119 4.55 -9.93 -11.35
CA GLN A 119 5.59 -10.17 -10.36
C GLN A 119 6.56 -8.99 -10.33
N TYR A 120 6.86 -8.50 -9.14
CA TYR A 120 7.83 -7.42 -8.96
C TYR A 120 9.25 -7.96 -8.98
N ASP A 121 10.04 -7.47 -9.93
CA ASP A 121 11.47 -7.71 -10.03
C ASP A 121 12.21 -6.63 -9.23
N GLU A 122 12.67 -7.00 -8.03
CA GLU A 122 13.36 -6.09 -7.12
C GLU A 122 14.69 -5.57 -7.69
N GLN A 123 15.40 -6.42 -8.42
CA GLN A 123 16.71 -6.12 -8.98
C GLN A 123 16.60 -5.00 -10.02
N HIS A 124 15.61 -5.09 -10.90
CA HIS A 124 15.41 -4.13 -11.98
C HIS A 124 14.41 -3.01 -11.60
N SER A 125 13.74 -3.12 -10.45
CA SER A 125 12.66 -2.21 -10.02
C SER A 125 11.51 -2.11 -11.03
N VAL A 126 11.13 -3.24 -11.64
CA VAL A 126 10.06 -3.32 -12.65
C VAL A 126 9.06 -4.41 -12.31
N TRP A 127 7.85 -4.28 -12.85
CA TRP A 127 6.84 -5.33 -12.86
C TRP A 127 6.96 -6.15 -14.14
N ARG A 128 7.05 -7.47 -14.01
CA ARG A 128 6.88 -8.42 -15.11
C ARG A 128 5.43 -8.89 -15.11
N VAL A 129 4.71 -8.64 -16.20
CA VAL A 129 3.28 -8.93 -16.36
C VAL A 129 3.12 -10.02 -17.41
N THR A 130 2.53 -11.14 -17.03
CA THR A 130 2.29 -12.28 -17.92
C THR A 130 0.81 -12.38 -18.26
N LEU A 131 0.52 -12.43 -19.56
CA LEU A 131 -0.82 -12.63 -20.10
C LEU A 131 -1.19 -14.12 -20.12
N ARG A 132 -2.47 -14.44 -20.28
CA ARG A 132 -2.95 -15.82 -20.39
C ARG A 132 -2.42 -16.57 -21.62
N ASP A 133 -2.07 -15.87 -22.68
CA ASP A 133 -1.49 -16.45 -23.89
C ASP A 133 0.01 -16.76 -23.75
N GLY A 134 0.62 -16.46 -22.59
CA GLY A 134 2.04 -16.66 -22.32
C GLY A 134 2.92 -15.45 -22.63
N THR A 135 2.39 -14.39 -23.27
CA THR A 135 3.14 -13.16 -23.54
C THR A 135 3.53 -12.47 -22.24
N THR A 136 4.79 -12.04 -22.14
CA THR A 136 5.28 -11.26 -20.98
C THR A 136 5.66 -9.85 -21.40
N LEU A 137 5.23 -8.87 -20.61
CA LEU A 137 5.56 -7.46 -20.75
C LEU A 137 6.22 -6.97 -19.46
N SER A 138 7.10 -5.99 -19.56
CA SER A 138 7.73 -5.36 -18.39
C SER A 138 7.36 -3.89 -18.31
N ALA A 139 7.17 -3.38 -17.10
CA ALA A 139 6.97 -1.96 -16.89
C ALA A 139 7.46 -1.45 -15.54
N ASN A 140 7.88 -0.18 -15.49
CA ASN A 140 8.31 0.44 -14.23
C ASN A 140 7.17 0.56 -13.22
N ARG A 141 5.94 0.78 -13.70
CA ARG A 141 4.74 1.00 -12.88
C ARG A 141 3.60 0.13 -13.36
N LEU A 142 2.83 -0.40 -12.40
CA LEU A 142 1.65 -1.21 -12.67
C LEU A 142 0.42 -0.53 -12.05
N ILE A 143 -0.61 -0.30 -12.85
CA ILE A 143 -1.85 0.35 -12.42
C ILE A 143 -3.01 -0.59 -12.69
N SER A 144 -3.70 -1.04 -11.63
CA SER A 144 -4.94 -1.78 -11.77
C SER A 144 -6.14 -0.85 -11.87
N GLY A 145 -6.89 -0.94 -12.96
CA GLY A 145 -8.17 -0.29 -13.20
C GLY A 145 -9.31 -1.30 -13.38
N THR A 146 -9.21 -2.50 -12.82
CA THR A 146 -10.15 -3.62 -13.01
C THR A 146 -11.52 -3.43 -12.35
N GLY A 147 -11.64 -2.44 -11.46
CA GLY A 147 -12.85 -2.17 -10.68
C GLY A 147 -13.21 -3.26 -9.67
N GLN A 148 -14.32 -3.05 -8.94
CA GLN A 148 -14.79 -3.98 -7.89
C GLN A 148 -15.94 -4.89 -8.35
N LEU A 149 -16.58 -4.61 -9.49
CA LEU A 149 -17.84 -5.23 -9.93
C LEU A 149 -17.73 -5.84 -11.33
N SER A 150 -16.67 -6.61 -11.58
CA SER A 150 -16.34 -7.15 -12.92
C SER A 150 -16.46 -8.67 -13.03
N ARG A 151 -16.51 -9.40 -11.90
CA ARG A 151 -16.64 -10.87 -11.86
C ARG A 151 -18.04 -11.29 -11.37
N PRO A 152 -18.90 -11.81 -12.26
CA PRO A 152 -20.22 -12.32 -11.89
C PRO A 152 -20.13 -13.40 -10.81
N ALA A 153 -21.04 -13.36 -9.84
CA ALA A 153 -21.15 -14.37 -8.81
C ALA A 153 -22.34 -15.28 -9.12
N PHE A 154 -22.08 -16.56 -9.37
CA PHE A 154 -23.11 -17.57 -9.52
C PHE A 154 -23.47 -18.18 -8.15
N PRO A 155 -24.75 -18.47 -7.89
CA PRO A 155 -25.13 -19.19 -6.68
C PRO A 155 -24.65 -20.64 -6.77
N GLN A 156 -24.42 -21.29 -5.63
CA GLN A 156 -24.13 -22.71 -5.57
C GLN A 156 -25.45 -23.45 -5.29
N LEU A 157 -26.18 -23.81 -6.35
CA LEU A 157 -27.43 -24.57 -6.24
C LEU A 157 -27.23 -25.97 -6.83
N PRO A 158 -27.63 -27.05 -6.13
CA PRO A 158 -27.55 -28.40 -6.69
C PRO A 158 -28.33 -28.52 -8.00
N GLY A 159 -27.79 -29.24 -8.99
CA GLY A 159 -28.48 -29.57 -10.24
C GLY A 159 -28.47 -28.46 -11.31
N MET A 160 -27.74 -27.36 -11.11
CA MET A 160 -27.63 -26.26 -12.09
C MET A 160 -27.13 -26.74 -13.45
N GLU A 161 -26.20 -27.68 -13.46
CA GLU A 161 -25.60 -28.33 -14.63
C GLU A 161 -26.57 -29.23 -15.41
N THR A 162 -27.68 -29.64 -14.80
CA THR A 162 -28.67 -30.54 -15.41
C THR A 162 -29.83 -29.82 -16.08
N PHE A 163 -29.94 -28.50 -15.91
CA PHE A 163 -31.03 -27.70 -16.48
C PHE A 163 -30.97 -27.72 -18.01
N LYS A 164 -32.08 -28.12 -18.65
CA LYS A 164 -32.18 -28.21 -20.11
C LYS A 164 -32.54 -26.88 -20.78
N GLY A 165 -33.04 -25.93 -20.01
CA GLY A 165 -33.38 -24.59 -20.51
C GLY A 165 -32.15 -23.69 -20.64
N HIS A 166 -32.40 -22.42 -20.99
CA HIS A 166 -31.33 -21.47 -21.24
C HIS A 166 -30.93 -20.70 -19.96
N THR A 167 -29.64 -20.50 -19.69
CA THR A 167 -29.20 -19.77 -18.49
C THR A 167 -28.12 -18.75 -18.80
N PHE A 168 -28.21 -17.59 -18.15
CA PHE A 168 -27.17 -16.56 -18.24
C PHE A 168 -27.20 -15.62 -17.03
N HIS A 169 -26.08 -14.94 -16.79
CA HIS A 169 -25.98 -13.91 -15.76
C HIS A 169 -26.24 -12.54 -16.37
N SER A 170 -26.84 -11.62 -15.61
CA SER A 170 -27.17 -10.26 -16.10
C SER A 170 -25.99 -9.50 -16.71
N ALA A 171 -24.78 -9.72 -16.19
CA ALA A 171 -23.53 -9.14 -16.70
C ALA A 171 -23.02 -9.72 -18.04
N HIS A 172 -23.60 -10.82 -18.51
CA HIS A 172 -23.31 -11.44 -19.81
C HIS A 172 -24.64 -11.74 -20.50
N TRP A 173 -25.42 -10.67 -20.72
CA TRP A 173 -26.76 -10.79 -21.27
C TRP A 173 -26.72 -11.39 -22.68
N ASP A 174 -27.46 -12.48 -22.90
CA ASP A 174 -27.58 -13.09 -24.22
C ASP A 174 -28.68 -12.38 -25.03
N HIS A 175 -28.25 -11.52 -25.95
CA HIS A 175 -29.16 -10.80 -26.86
C HIS A 175 -29.72 -11.68 -27.99
N GLY A 176 -29.13 -12.86 -28.22
CA GLY A 176 -29.59 -13.82 -29.23
C GLY A 176 -30.77 -14.68 -28.76
N TYR A 177 -31.04 -14.74 -27.45
CA TYR A 177 -32.11 -15.55 -26.89
C TYR A 177 -33.41 -14.76 -26.68
N ALA A 178 -34.46 -15.11 -27.45
CA ALA A 178 -35.76 -14.48 -27.32
C ALA A 178 -36.50 -14.96 -26.06
N LEU A 179 -36.74 -14.03 -25.13
CA LEU A 179 -37.53 -14.27 -23.91
C LEU A 179 -39.05 -14.27 -24.16
N SER A 180 -39.49 -13.85 -25.35
CA SER A 180 -40.90 -13.73 -25.70
C SER A 180 -41.62 -15.07 -25.59
N GLY A 181 -42.75 -15.10 -24.87
CA GLY A 181 -43.54 -16.32 -24.70
C GLY A 181 -42.87 -17.41 -23.84
N LYS A 182 -41.78 -17.10 -23.12
CA LYS A 182 -41.08 -18.05 -22.23
C LYS A 182 -41.46 -17.87 -20.78
N ARG A 183 -41.30 -18.93 -20.00
CA ARG A 183 -41.34 -18.92 -18.52
C ARG A 183 -39.94 -18.67 -18.00
N VAL A 184 -39.73 -17.54 -17.34
CA VAL A 184 -38.39 -17.05 -16.97
C VAL A 184 -38.25 -16.99 -15.46
N ALA A 185 -37.19 -17.60 -14.91
CA ALA A 185 -36.73 -17.36 -13.54
C ALA A 185 -35.81 -16.17 -13.48
N VAL A 186 -35.94 -15.38 -12.42
CA VAL A 186 -34.93 -14.42 -11.99
C VAL A 186 -34.45 -14.80 -10.60
N VAL A 187 -33.18 -15.18 -10.47
CA VAL A 187 -32.59 -15.51 -9.17
C VAL A 187 -31.83 -14.30 -8.65
N GLY A 188 -32.32 -13.72 -7.55
CA GLY A 188 -31.74 -12.55 -6.90
C GLY A 188 -32.41 -11.23 -7.31
N THR A 189 -32.53 -10.32 -6.34
CA THR A 189 -33.25 -9.04 -6.46
C THR A 189 -32.30 -7.83 -6.26
N GLY A 190 -31.07 -7.97 -6.76
CA GLY A 190 -30.04 -6.93 -6.68
C GLY A 190 -30.27 -5.74 -7.60
N ALA A 191 -29.27 -4.85 -7.69
CA ALA A 191 -29.32 -3.64 -8.50
C ALA A 191 -29.58 -3.91 -10.00
N SER A 192 -29.08 -5.02 -10.54
CA SER A 192 -29.33 -5.42 -11.93
C SER A 192 -30.79 -5.89 -12.11
N ALA A 193 -31.27 -6.75 -11.23
CA ALA A 193 -32.61 -7.32 -11.31
C ALA A 193 -33.71 -6.26 -11.25
N ILE A 194 -33.59 -5.27 -10.36
CA ILE A 194 -34.59 -4.19 -10.27
C ILE A 194 -34.67 -3.29 -11.53
N GLN A 195 -33.71 -3.42 -12.45
CA GLN A 195 -33.67 -2.72 -13.72
C GLN A 195 -34.21 -3.58 -14.86
N PHE A 196 -33.76 -4.83 -15.00
CA PHE A 196 -34.21 -5.69 -16.11
C PHE A 196 -35.57 -6.33 -15.88
N VAL A 197 -35.96 -6.63 -14.63
CA VAL A 197 -37.27 -7.26 -14.34
C VAL A 197 -38.43 -6.43 -14.89
N PRO A 198 -38.53 -5.11 -14.63
CA PRO A 198 -39.58 -4.30 -15.23
C PRO A 198 -39.53 -4.24 -16.75
N ALA A 199 -38.31 -4.28 -17.32
CA ALA A 199 -38.10 -4.17 -18.77
C ALA A 199 -38.51 -5.44 -19.54
N ILE A 200 -38.41 -6.62 -18.91
CA ILE A 200 -38.78 -7.89 -19.55
C ILE A 200 -40.17 -8.40 -19.16
N ALA A 201 -40.77 -7.87 -18.08
CA ALA A 201 -42.02 -8.38 -17.52
C ALA A 201 -43.19 -8.42 -18.51
N ASP A 202 -43.27 -7.51 -19.48
CA ASP A 202 -44.34 -7.50 -20.50
C ASP A 202 -44.05 -8.43 -21.70
N ALA A 203 -42.80 -8.87 -21.87
CA ALA A 203 -42.41 -9.70 -23.01
C ALA A 203 -42.53 -11.21 -22.71
N VAL A 204 -42.35 -11.61 -21.45
CA VAL A 204 -42.33 -13.02 -21.05
C VAL A 204 -43.74 -13.56 -20.80
N GLN A 205 -43.95 -14.87 -21.02
CA GLN A 205 -45.22 -15.53 -20.70
C GLN A 205 -45.45 -15.52 -19.18
N GLN A 206 -44.42 -15.86 -18.41
CA GLN A 206 -44.46 -15.89 -16.95
C GLN A 206 -43.08 -15.53 -16.40
N LEU A 207 -43.04 -14.71 -15.35
CA LEU A 207 -41.81 -14.30 -14.67
C LEU A 207 -41.84 -14.73 -13.20
N THR A 208 -40.96 -15.63 -12.80
CA THR A 208 -40.83 -16.07 -11.41
C THR A 208 -39.58 -15.45 -10.79
N VAL A 209 -39.75 -14.55 -9.82
CA VAL A 209 -38.66 -13.84 -9.16
C VAL A 209 -38.36 -14.49 -7.81
N PHE A 210 -37.19 -15.10 -7.68
CA PHE A 210 -36.70 -15.73 -6.45
C PHE A 210 -35.95 -14.71 -5.60
N GLN A 211 -36.57 -14.31 -4.49
CA GLN A 211 -36.08 -13.29 -3.58
C GLN A 211 -35.64 -13.88 -2.26
N ARG A 212 -34.33 -13.81 -1.97
CA ARG A 212 -33.79 -14.16 -0.64
C ARG A 212 -34.00 -13.07 0.41
N SER A 213 -33.79 -11.81 0.04
CA SER A 213 -34.04 -10.68 0.93
C SER A 213 -34.51 -9.48 0.11
N PRO A 214 -35.63 -8.82 0.46
CA PRO A 214 -36.10 -7.63 -0.25
C PRO A 214 -35.16 -6.45 -0.02
N ALA A 215 -35.09 -5.54 -1.00
CA ALA A 215 -34.26 -4.33 -0.95
C ALA A 215 -35.08 -3.08 -0.59
N TYR A 216 -34.45 -2.10 0.06
CA TYR A 216 -35.05 -0.76 0.16
C TYR A 216 -34.97 -0.05 -1.19
N ILE A 217 -36.12 0.34 -1.73
CA ILE A 217 -36.25 0.98 -3.04
C ILE A 217 -36.71 2.43 -2.86
N MET A 218 -36.09 3.34 -3.59
CA MET A 218 -36.50 4.73 -3.69
C MET A 218 -36.86 5.05 -5.15
N PRO A 219 -37.81 5.97 -5.39
CA PRO A 219 -38.14 6.37 -6.75
C PRO A 219 -36.91 6.98 -7.41
N ARG A 220 -36.70 6.63 -8.68
CA ARG A 220 -35.67 7.23 -9.53
C ARG A 220 -36.30 8.44 -10.24
N PRO A 221 -35.92 9.68 -9.90
CA PRO A 221 -36.52 10.88 -10.49
C PRO A 221 -35.92 11.15 -11.87
N ASP A 222 -36.12 10.20 -12.79
CA ASP A 222 -35.57 10.28 -14.13
C ASP A 222 -36.45 11.12 -15.06
N ARG A 223 -35.81 11.92 -15.92
CA ARG A 223 -36.47 12.76 -16.93
C ARG A 223 -35.56 12.96 -18.13
N ALA A 224 -36.16 13.13 -19.30
CA ALA A 224 -35.46 13.61 -20.48
C ALA A 224 -35.03 15.07 -20.31
N TYR A 225 -33.85 15.39 -20.84
CA TYR A 225 -33.40 16.77 -21.00
C TYR A 225 -34.09 17.37 -22.23
N ARG A 226 -34.66 18.57 -22.06
CA ARG A 226 -35.32 19.30 -23.15
C ARG A 226 -34.27 19.80 -24.16
N PRO A 227 -34.64 19.96 -25.45
CA PRO A 227 -33.69 20.42 -26.47
C PRO A 227 -33.01 21.76 -26.13
N TRP A 228 -33.73 22.69 -25.51
CA TRP A 228 -33.16 23.97 -25.09
C TRP A 228 -32.16 23.83 -23.94
N GLU A 229 -32.35 22.88 -23.00
CA GLU A 229 -31.38 22.62 -21.91
C GLU A 229 -30.05 22.16 -22.51
N LYS A 230 -30.10 21.25 -23.49
CA LYS A 230 -28.92 20.79 -24.23
C LYS A 230 -28.29 21.90 -25.06
N ALA A 231 -29.09 22.78 -25.67
CA ALA A 231 -28.58 23.94 -26.40
C ALA A 231 -27.83 24.91 -25.48
N VAL A 232 -28.36 25.19 -24.29
CA VAL A 232 -27.69 26.00 -23.26
C VAL A 232 -26.38 25.35 -22.81
N PHE A 233 -26.36 24.03 -22.55
CA PHE A 233 -25.13 23.35 -22.16
C PHE A 233 -24.05 23.33 -23.25
N ARG A 234 -24.45 23.32 -24.54
CA ARG A 234 -23.52 23.45 -25.67
C ARG A 234 -22.95 24.87 -25.79
N ALA A 235 -23.80 25.89 -25.64
CA ALA A 235 -23.40 27.29 -25.80
C ALA A 235 -22.63 27.84 -24.59
N LEU A 236 -22.95 27.40 -23.38
CA LEU A 236 -22.43 27.94 -22.12
C LEU A 236 -21.83 26.83 -21.24
N PRO A 237 -20.53 26.51 -21.41
CA PRO A 237 -19.86 25.47 -20.62
C PRO A 237 -19.94 25.69 -19.10
N TRP A 238 -20.01 26.96 -18.65
CA TRP A 238 -20.13 27.29 -17.23
C TRP A 238 -21.48 26.86 -16.62
N ALA A 239 -22.57 26.95 -17.39
CA ALA A 239 -23.91 26.53 -16.95
C ALA A 239 -23.92 25.03 -16.66
N MET A 240 -23.25 24.24 -17.49
CA MET A 240 -23.07 22.81 -17.28
C MET A 240 -22.19 22.51 -16.05
N LYS A 241 -21.13 23.28 -15.81
CA LYS A 241 -20.30 23.16 -14.60
C LYS A 241 -21.08 23.51 -13.33
N LEU A 242 -21.90 24.56 -13.36
CA LEU A 242 -22.78 24.93 -12.25
C LEU A 242 -23.83 23.84 -11.99
N HIS A 243 -24.46 23.32 -13.05
CA HIS A 243 -25.39 22.19 -12.94
C HIS A 243 -24.75 20.96 -12.31
N ARG A 244 -23.56 20.58 -12.76
CA ARG A 244 -22.76 19.50 -12.16
C ARG A 244 -22.45 19.78 -10.68
N ALA A 245 -22.07 21.01 -10.33
CA ALA A 245 -21.79 21.40 -8.95
C ALA A 245 -23.04 21.34 -8.06
N MET A 246 -24.21 21.76 -8.57
CA MET A 246 -25.48 21.63 -7.86
C MET A 246 -25.86 20.16 -7.60
N ILE A 247 -25.72 19.30 -8.62
CA ILE A 247 -25.94 17.84 -8.46
C ILE A 247 -24.98 17.29 -7.40
N TYR A 248 -23.70 17.64 -7.49
CA TYR A 248 -22.68 17.20 -6.54
C TYR A 248 -23.04 17.59 -5.11
N THR A 249 -23.32 18.87 -4.84
CA THR A 249 -23.65 19.36 -3.49
C THR A 249 -24.89 18.68 -2.93
N ARG A 250 -25.91 18.44 -3.77
CA ARG A 250 -27.14 17.73 -3.37
C ARG A 250 -26.89 16.27 -2.98
N TYR A 251 -25.97 15.58 -3.65
CA TYR A 251 -25.65 14.18 -3.36
C TYR A 251 -24.66 14.06 -2.20
N GLU A 252 -23.68 14.98 -2.10
CA GLU A 252 -22.73 15.06 -1.00
C GLU A 252 -23.43 15.33 0.35
N SER A 253 -24.48 16.17 0.38
CA SER A 253 -25.25 16.43 1.59
C SER A 253 -25.93 15.18 2.16
N ARG A 254 -26.22 14.17 1.32
CA ARG A 254 -26.78 12.89 1.76
C ARG A 254 -25.80 12.08 2.61
N ALA A 255 -24.49 12.32 2.50
CA ALA A 255 -23.48 11.62 3.32
C ALA A 255 -23.72 11.80 4.83
N LEU A 256 -24.31 12.92 5.26
CA LEU A 256 -24.72 13.15 6.65
C LEU A 256 -25.73 12.11 7.15
N ALA A 257 -26.69 11.73 6.30
CA ALA A 257 -27.69 10.72 6.61
C ALA A 257 -27.08 9.31 6.71
N PHE A 258 -26.09 8.99 5.86
CA PHE A 258 -25.40 7.69 5.87
C PHE A 258 -24.38 7.53 6.99
N THR A 259 -23.77 8.61 7.48
CA THR A 259 -22.62 8.53 8.40
C THR A 259 -22.92 8.93 9.84
N ARG A 260 -23.91 9.79 10.09
CA ARG A 260 -24.04 10.46 11.41
C ARG A 260 -25.43 10.39 12.05
N PHE A 261 -26.51 10.16 11.31
CA PHE A 261 -27.89 10.24 11.84
C PHE A 261 -28.77 9.04 11.45
N LYS A 262 -28.65 7.91 12.18
CA LYS A 262 -29.46 6.70 11.94
C LYS A 262 -30.98 6.94 12.00
N GLY A 263 -31.44 7.87 12.85
CA GLY A 263 -32.86 8.25 12.93
C GLY A 263 -33.39 8.97 11.69
N LEU A 264 -32.56 9.76 11.01
CA LEU A 264 -32.92 10.49 9.79
C LEU A 264 -33.23 9.54 8.62
N MET A 265 -32.58 8.37 8.57
CA MET A 265 -32.81 7.37 7.53
C MET A 265 -34.23 6.78 7.58
N ARG A 266 -34.86 6.66 8.77
CA ARG A 266 -36.25 6.22 8.89
C ARG A 266 -37.22 7.19 8.22
N LEU A 267 -36.96 8.49 8.32
CA LEU A 267 -37.78 9.54 7.71
C LEU A 267 -37.45 9.72 6.21
N ALA A 268 -36.17 9.81 5.87
CA ALA A 268 -35.71 10.11 4.51
C ALA A 268 -35.88 8.95 3.51
N VAL A 269 -35.85 7.70 3.99
CA VAL A 269 -35.94 6.50 3.15
C VAL A 269 -37.14 5.64 3.56
N GLY A 270 -37.33 5.40 4.86
CA GLY A 270 -38.38 4.51 5.35
C GLY A 270 -39.80 4.99 5.03
N VAL A 271 -40.10 6.28 5.24
CA VAL A 271 -41.43 6.85 4.93
C VAL A 271 -41.69 6.86 3.41
N PRO A 272 -40.80 7.38 2.55
CA PRO A 272 -40.99 7.32 1.10
C PRO A 272 -41.12 5.89 0.55
N PHE A 273 -40.31 4.96 1.04
CA PHE A 273 -40.39 3.55 0.65
C PHE A 273 -41.77 2.95 0.98
N ARG A 274 -42.27 3.16 2.21
CA ARG A 274 -43.59 2.65 2.60
C ARG A 274 -44.72 3.23 1.75
N ARG A 275 -44.66 4.54 1.46
CA ARG A 275 -45.63 5.22 0.59
C ARG A 275 -45.58 4.68 -0.85
N LEU A 276 -44.38 4.43 -1.38
CA LEU A 276 -44.21 3.86 -2.72
C LEU A 276 -44.75 2.42 -2.76
N LEU A 277 -44.41 1.61 -1.77
CA LEU A 277 -44.85 0.22 -1.64
C LEU A 277 -46.38 0.12 -1.54
N SER A 278 -47.01 0.94 -0.69
CA SER A 278 -48.47 0.95 -0.57
C SER A 278 -49.17 1.44 -1.85
N LYS A 279 -48.55 2.37 -2.56
CA LYS A 279 -49.10 2.93 -3.80
C LYS A 279 -49.02 1.96 -4.97
N GLN A 280 -47.92 1.22 -5.11
CA GLN A 280 -47.66 0.38 -6.28
C GLN A 280 -48.07 -1.09 -6.09
N VAL A 281 -48.23 -1.56 -4.85
CA VAL A 281 -48.56 -2.95 -4.54
C VAL A 281 -49.86 -2.99 -3.72
N PRO A 282 -51.03 -3.19 -4.35
CA PRO A 282 -52.31 -3.23 -3.66
C PRO A 282 -52.48 -4.46 -2.74
N ASP A 283 -51.90 -5.60 -3.10
CA ASP A 283 -51.97 -6.84 -2.31
C ASP A 283 -51.14 -6.75 -1.02
N ALA A 284 -51.80 -6.97 0.13
CA ALA A 284 -51.18 -6.96 1.45
C ALA A 284 -50.16 -8.09 1.65
N ALA A 285 -50.41 -9.29 1.11
CA ALA A 285 -49.51 -10.42 1.26
C ALA A 285 -48.21 -10.19 0.48
N LEU A 286 -48.31 -9.73 -0.77
CA LEU A 286 -47.16 -9.33 -1.58
C LEU A 286 -46.38 -8.17 -0.95
N ARG A 287 -47.05 -7.17 -0.37
CA ARG A 287 -46.38 -6.08 0.37
C ARG A 287 -45.54 -6.59 1.54
N ALA A 288 -46.03 -7.60 2.27
CA ALA A 288 -45.27 -8.18 3.38
C ALA A 288 -43.97 -8.84 2.87
N LYS A 289 -44.04 -9.58 1.76
CA LYS A 289 -42.86 -10.22 1.12
C LYS A 289 -41.84 -9.20 0.58
N LEU A 290 -42.27 -8.02 0.16
CA LEU A 290 -41.40 -6.97 -0.39
C LEU A 290 -40.82 -6.01 0.67
N LYS A 291 -41.20 -6.15 1.94
CA LYS A 291 -40.74 -5.28 3.03
C LYS A 291 -39.43 -5.80 3.66
N PRO A 292 -38.33 -5.04 3.64
CA PRO A 292 -37.10 -5.42 4.34
C PRO A 292 -37.25 -5.49 5.86
N ASP A 293 -36.57 -6.49 6.42
CA ASP A 293 -36.49 -6.82 7.86
C ASP A 293 -35.16 -6.38 8.51
N TYR A 294 -34.22 -5.86 7.72
CA TYR A 294 -32.91 -5.39 8.19
C TYR A 294 -32.83 -3.84 8.24
N PRO A 295 -31.85 -3.25 8.95
CA PRO A 295 -31.73 -1.79 9.07
C PRO A 295 -31.52 -1.05 7.73
N ILE A 296 -32.19 0.10 7.57
CA ILE A 296 -32.03 0.97 6.40
C ILE A 296 -30.56 1.38 6.24
N GLY A 297 -30.02 1.21 5.02
CA GLY A 297 -28.65 1.57 4.67
C GLY A 297 -27.62 0.45 4.85
N CYS A 298 -28.00 -0.66 5.51
CA CYS A 298 -27.11 -1.80 5.68
C CYS A 298 -26.77 -2.49 4.36
N LYS A 299 -27.75 -2.58 3.45
CA LYS A 299 -27.55 -2.88 2.03
C LYS A 299 -27.74 -1.61 1.20
N ARG A 300 -27.20 -1.59 -0.03
CA ARG A 300 -27.38 -0.46 -0.97
C ARG A 300 -28.87 -0.17 -1.15
N ILE A 301 -29.26 1.10 -1.00
CA ILE A 301 -30.60 1.56 -1.36
C ILE A 301 -30.67 1.62 -2.87
N LEU A 302 -31.66 0.94 -3.45
CA LEU A 302 -31.79 0.81 -4.88
C LEU A 302 -32.74 1.88 -5.43
N LEU A 303 -32.47 2.40 -6.63
CA LEU A 303 -33.32 3.39 -7.27
C LEU A 303 -34.14 2.73 -8.38
N SER A 304 -35.45 2.66 -8.24
CA SER A 304 -36.36 2.17 -9.29
C SER A 304 -37.75 2.77 -9.08
N SER A 305 -38.40 3.18 -10.15
CA SER A 305 -39.77 3.70 -10.11
C SER A 305 -40.80 2.65 -10.57
N GLU A 306 -40.34 1.56 -11.19
CA GLU A 306 -41.15 0.59 -11.91
C GLU A 306 -41.14 -0.81 -11.25
N TYR A 307 -40.11 -1.13 -10.46
CA TYR A 307 -39.92 -2.49 -9.94
C TYR A 307 -41.07 -3.00 -9.04
N LEU A 308 -41.52 -2.19 -8.08
CA LEU A 308 -42.58 -2.63 -7.18
C LEU A 308 -43.91 -2.80 -7.93
N ALA A 309 -44.21 -1.91 -8.88
CA ALA A 309 -45.36 -2.05 -9.77
C ALA A 309 -45.28 -3.31 -10.65
N ALA A 310 -44.09 -3.64 -11.17
CA ALA A 310 -43.88 -4.86 -11.95
C ALA A 310 -44.19 -6.13 -11.15
N MET A 311 -43.97 -6.15 -9.83
CA MET A 311 -44.32 -7.29 -8.97
C MET A 311 -45.82 -7.53 -8.85
N SER A 312 -46.65 -6.52 -9.16
CA SER A 312 -48.11 -6.64 -9.12
C SER A 312 -48.74 -7.01 -10.47
N LYS A 313 -47.93 -7.26 -11.50
CA LYS A 313 -48.43 -7.74 -12.80
C LYS A 313 -48.92 -9.19 -12.69
N PRO A 314 -49.97 -9.56 -13.43
CA PRO A 314 -50.60 -10.88 -13.29
C PRO A 314 -49.68 -12.05 -13.69
N ASN A 315 -48.72 -11.81 -14.58
CA ASN A 315 -47.75 -12.81 -15.04
C ASN A 315 -46.45 -12.84 -14.21
N VAL A 316 -46.35 -12.06 -13.13
CA VAL A 316 -45.15 -11.97 -12.29
C VAL A 316 -45.42 -12.58 -10.91
N HIS A 317 -44.63 -13.59 -10.54
CA HIS A 317 -44.75 -14.29 -9.26
C HIS A 317 -43.50 -14.08 -8.41
N LEU A 318 -43.69 -13.58 -7.18
CA LEU A 318 -42.62 -13.43 -6.21
C LEU A 318 -42.55 -14.66 -5.29
N VAL A 319 -41.43 -15.37 -5.36
CA VAL A 319 -41.12 -16.55 -4.53
C VAL A 319 -40.08 -16.15 -3.49
N THR A 320 -40.42 -16.36 -2.22
CA THR A 320 -39.54 -16.06 -1.06
C THR A 320 -38.99 -17.31 -0.40
N ASP A 321 -39.51 -18.47 -0.78
CA ASP A 321 -39.06 -19.78 -0.30
C ASP A 321 -37.66 -20.08 -0.82
N GLY A 322 -36.87 -20.80 -0.02
CA GLY A 322 -35.53 -21.22 -0.40
C GLY A 322 -35.55 -22.12 -1.63
N ILE A 323 -34.56 -21.97 -2.50
CA ILE A 323 -34.36 -22.91 -3.62
C ILE A 323 -33.69 -24.17 -3.06
N ARG A 324 -34.32 -25.34 -3.24
CA ARG A 324 -33.75 -26.63 -2.85
C ARG A 324 -32.74 -27.11 -3.89
N ARG A 325 -33.12 -27.09 -5.18
CA ARG A 325 -32.28 -27.47 -6.31
C ARG A 325 -32.82 -26.94 -7.64
N VAL A 326 -31.96 -26.91 -8.63
CA VAL A 326 -32.36 -26.81 -10.04
C VAL A 326 -32.60 -28.23 -10.56
N THR A 327 -33.65 -28.38 -11.37
CA THR A 327 -34.07 -29.63 -12.00
C THR A 327 -33.94 -29.49 -13.51
N PRO A 328 -33.98 -30.57 -14.31
CA PRO A 328 -33.85 -30.44 -15.76
C PRO A 328 -34.93 -29.56 -16.42
N GLU A 329 -36.13 -29.50 -15.84
CA GLU A 329 -37.29 -28.76 -16.35
C GLU A 329 -37.59 -27.44 -15.58
N GLY A 330 -36.81 -27.08 -14.55
CA GLY A 330 -37.13 -25.91 -13.74
C GLY A 330 -36.44 -25.80 -12.38
N ILE A 331 -37.09 -25.15 -11.41
CA ILE A 331 -36.55 -24.91 -10.06
C ILE A 331 -37.50 -25.50 -9.01
N GLU A 332 -36.95 -26.28 -8.08
CA GLU A 332 -37.69 -26.82 -6.94
C GLU A 332 -37.38 -26.03 -5.67
N THR A 333 -38.41 -25.57 -4.97
CA THR A 333 -38.29 -24.85 -3.70
C THR A 333 -38.38 -25.80 -2.49
N VAL A 334 -37.98 -25.30 -1.32
CA VAL A 334 -37.92 -26.10 -0.08
C VAL A 334 -39.27 -26.59 0.42
N ASP A 335 -40.37 -25.95 0.01
CA ASP A 335 -41.75 -26.35 0.28
C ASP A 335 -42.22 -27.51 -0.63
N GLY A 336 -41.37 -27.96 -1.57
CA GLY A 336 -41.70 -29.02 -2.53
C GLY A 336 -42.38 -28.53 -3.80
N THR A 337 -42.62 -27.22 -3.95
CA THR A 337 -43.20 -26.65 -5.17
C THR A 337 -42.19 -26.72 -6.33
N HIS A 338 -42.63 -27.23 -7.49
CA HIS A 338 -41.85 -27.23 -8.72
C HIS A 338 -42.30 -26.10 -9.63
N HIS A 339 -41.39 -25.20 -9.96
CA HIS A 339 -41.61 -24.15 -10.96
C HIS A 339 -41.03 -24.61 -12.28
N GLN A 340 -41.87 -24.81 -13.30
CA GLN A 340 -41.39 -25.11 -14.66
C GLN A 340 -40.86 -23.85 -15.34
N ILE A 341 -39.64 -23.93 -15.87
CA ILE A 341 -38.89 -22.75 -16.34
C ILE A 341 -38.14 -23.07 -17.63
N ASP A 342 -38.22 -22.17 -18.60
CA ASP A 342 -37.53 -22.27 -19.88
C ASP A 342 -36.19 -21.52 -19.87
N ALA A 343 -36.08 -20.45 -19.07
CA ALA A 343 -34.82 -19.72 -18.90
C ALA A 343 -34.57 -19.21 -17.47
N ILE A 344 -33.32 -19.26 -17.01
CA ILE A 344 -32.89 -18.74 -15.70
C ILE A 344 -31.94 -17.56 -15.90
N ILE A 345 -32.31 -16.40 -15.35
CA ILE A 345 -31.49 -15.19 -15.34
C ILE A 345 -30.93 -14.95 -13.94
N TYR A 346 -29.60 -14.97 -13.81
CA TYR A 346 -28.92 -14.70 -12.55
C TYR A 346 -28.71 -13.20 -12.34
N GLY A 347 -29.45 -12.63 -11.39
CA GLY A 347 -29.30 -11.28 -10.83
C GLY A 347 -28.54 -11.29 -9.51
N THR A 348 -27.58 -12.20 -9.36
CA THR A 348 -26.92 -12.58 -8.10
C THR A 348 -25.70 -11.72 -7.73
N GLY A 349 -25.33 -10.76 -8.58
CA GLY A 349 -24.32 -9.75 -8.28
C GLY A 349 -22.90 -10.18 -8.65
N PHE A 350 -21.91 -9.70 -7.89
CA PHE A 350 -20.49 -9.84 -8.21
C PHE A 350 -19.67 -10.22 -6.97
N ALA A 351 -18.51 -10.84 -7.18
CA ALA A 351 -17.53 -11.18 -6.14
C ALA A 351 -16.73 -9.94 -5.68
N ALA A 352 -17.42 -8.96 -5.07
CA ALA A 352 -16.88 -7.62 -4.84
C ALA A 352 -15.76 -7.50 -3.78
N THR A 353 -15.57 -8.52 -2.95
CA THR A 353 -14.49 -8.58 -1.93
C THR A 353 -13.24 -9.28 -2.45
N GLU A 354 -13.32 -9.97 -3.58
CA GLU A 354 -12.20 -10.66 -4.22
C GLU A 354 -11.47 -9.70 -5.17
N PHE A 355 -10.87 -8.66 -4.61
CA PHE A 355 -10.10 -7.68 -5.38
C PHE A 355 -9.02 -8.37 -6.20
N LEU A 356 -8.96 -8.08 -7.51
CA LEU A 356 -7.93 -8.56 -8.45
C LEU A 356 -7.92 -10.08 -8.70
N SER A 357 -8.75 -10.88 -8.03
CA SER A 357 -8.89 -12.32 -8.32
C SER A 357 -9.47 -12.56 -9.73
N PRO A 358 -8.98 -13.55 -10.50
CA PRO A 358 -7.98 -14.57 -10.16
C PRO A 358 -6.53 -14.18 -10.49
N MET A 359 -6.28 -12.93 -10.89
CA MET A 359 -4.93 -12.46 -11.23
C MET A 359 -4.05 -12.48 -9.98
N ARG A 360 -2.85 -13.06 -10.12
CA ARG A 360 -1.87 -13.13 -9.03
C ARG A 360 -0.93 -11.94 -9.10
N ILE A 361 -0.83 -11.18 -8.00
CA ILE A 361 0.10 -10.05 -7.87
C ILE A 361 1.11 -10.41 -6.79
N THR A 362 2.38 -10.53 -7.17
CA THR A 362 3.47 -10.92 -6.27
C THR A 362 4.44 -9.75 -6.10
N GLY A 363 4.58 -9.27 -4.88
CA GLY A 363 5.47 -8.18 -4.50
C GLY A 363 6.85 -8.66 -4.06
N ARG A 364 7.47 -7.85 -3.18
CA ARG A 364 8.79 -8.09 -2.59
C ARG A 364 8.85 -9.44 -1.84
N ALA A 365 9.98 -10.13 -1.91
CA ALA A 365 10.23 -11.39 -1.23
C ALA A 365 9.17 -12.48 -1.47
N GLY A 366 8.53 -12.46 -2.65
CA GLY A 366 7.52 -13.45 -3.03
C GLY A 366 6.15 -13.26 -2.37
N LEU A 367 5.89 -12.12 -1.72
CA LEU A 367 4.62 -11.85 -1.05
C LEU A 367 3.45 -11.77 -2.06
N ASP A 368 2.48 -12.68 -1.97
CA ASP A 368 1.25 -12.63 -2.77
C ASP A 368 0.24 -11.66 -2.14
N LEU A 369 -0.39 -10.83 -2.97
CA LEU A 369 -1.35 -9.82 -2.51
C LEU A 369 -2.62 -10.43 -1.92
N ASN A 370 -3.08 -11.56 -2.47
CA ASN A 370 -4.26 -12.24 -1.95
C ASN A 370 -3.97 -12.84 -0.56
N ASP A 371 -2.75 -13.32 -0.33
CA ASP A 371 -2.31 -13.79 0.98
C ASP A 371 -2.22 -12.64 1.99
N ALA A 372 -1.70 -11.48 1.56
CA ALA A 372 -1.67 -10.26 2.38
C ALA A 372 -3.08 -9.77 2.78
N TRP A 373 -4.09 -10.06 1.96
CA TRP A 373 -5.50 -9.69 2.18
C TRP A 373 -6.39 -10.79 2.75
N ARG A 374 -5.82 -11.95 3.11
CA ARG A 374 -6.58 -13.08 3.67
C ARG A 374 -7.42 -12.72 4.90
N ARG A 375 -7.06 -11.66 5.63
CA ARG A 375 -7.76 -11.14 6.83
C ARG A 375 -8.55 -9.85 6.58
N GLY A 376 -8.88 -9.56 5.32
CA GLY A 376 -9.56 -8.34 4.90
C GLY A 376 -8.65 -7.49 4.01
N ALA A 377 -9.21 -6.99 2.90
CA ALA A 377 -8.46 -6.20 1.95
C ALA A 377 -8.31 -4.76 2.44
N GLU A 378 -7.08 -4.28 2.44
CA GLU A 378 -6.71 -2.98 2.97
C GLU A 378 -5.72 -2.27 2.03
N ALA A 379 -5.80 -0.94 1.96
CA ALA A 379 -4.95 -0.13 1.10
C ALA A 379 -4.84 1.31 1.63
N TYR A 380 -3.64 1.89 1.60
CA TYR A 380 -3.46 3.30 1.92
C TYR A 380 -4.12 4.16 0.83
N LEU A 381 -5.08 5.00 1.25
CA LEU A 381 -5.97 5.77 0.38
C LEU A 381 -6.75 4.91 -0.64
N GLY A 382 -6.82 3.59 -0.46
CA GLY A 382 -7.36 2.66 -1.46
C GLY A 382 -6.48 2.47 -2.70
N LEU A 383 -5.23 2.92 -2.65
CA LEU A 383 -4.32 3.00 -3.81
C LEU A 383 -3.12 2.06 -3.72
N THR A 384 -2.53 1.88 -2.54
CA THR A 384 -1.18 1.26 -2.40
C THR A 384 -1.08 0.39 -1.15
N VAL A 385 -0.23 -0.63 -1.20
CA VAL A 385 -0.02 -1.63 -0.13
C VAL A 385 1.49 -1.81 0.09
N PRO A 386 1.98 -1.84 1.35
CA PRO A 386 3.38 -2.17 1.65
C PRO A 386 3.76 -3.55 1.10
N GLY A 387 4.99 -3.71 0.63
CA GLY A 387 5.47 -4.92 -0.05
C GLY A 387 5.22 -4.95 -1.56
N PHE A 388 4.49 -3.98 -2.12
CA PHE A 388 4.15 -3.91 -3.54
C PHE A 388 4.61 -2.58 -4.17
N PRO A 389 5.92 -2.37 -4.38
CA PRO A 389 6.44 -1.11 -4.89
C PRO A 389 5.91 -0.81 -6.31
N ASN A 390 5.73 0.47 -6.64
CA ASN A 390 5.25 0.93 -7.95
C ASN A 390 3.87 0.39 -8.41
N PHE A 391 3.14 -0.31 -7.55
CA PHE A 391 1.80 -0.81 -7.84
C PHE A 391 0.73 0.12 -7.28
N PHE A 392 -0.20 0.52 -8.15
CA PHE A 392 -1.32 1.38 -7.81
C PHE A 392 -2.65 0.73 -8.19
N MET A 393 -3.66 0.89 -7.33
CA MET A 393 -5.03 0.45 -7.61
C MET A 393 -5.96 1.65 -7.72
N LEU A 394 -6.70 1.72 -8.80
CA LEU A 394 -7.81 2.64 -8.96
C LEU A 394 -9.09 1.89 -8.60
N TYR A 395 -9.91 2.50 -7.75
CA TYR A 395 -11.09 1.88 -7.14
C TYR A 395 -10.75 0.64 -6.25
N GLY A 396 -9.62 0.67 -5.53
CA GLY A 396 -9.22 -0.37 -4.58
C GLY A 396 -10.03 -0.36 -3.26
N PRO A 397 -9.58 -1.12 -2.24
CA PRO A 397 -10.27 -1.25 -0.96
C PRO A 397 -10.62 0.09 -0.29
N ASN A 398 -11.74 0.13 0.44
CA ASN A 398 -12.24 1.28 1.22
C ASN A 398 -12.53 2.57 0.40
N THR A 399 -12.91 2.43 -0.88
CA THR A 399 -13.18 3.59 -1.77
C THR A 399 -14.58 3.62 -2.38
N ASN A 400 -15.37 2.55 -2.22
CA ASN A 400 -16.72 2.49 -2.74
C ASN A 400 -17.66 3.47 -2.04
N LEU A 401 -18.67 3.96 -2.78
CA LEU A 401 -19.61 4.98 -2.31
C LEU A 401 -21.06 4.51 -2.47
N GLY A 402 -21.92 4.93 -1.53
CA GLY A 402 -23.37 4.76 -1.60
C GLY A 402 -24.16 6.04 -1.88
N HIS A 403 -23.50 7.19 -2.00
CA HIS A 403 -24.18 8.50 -1.99
C HIS A 403 -23.70 9.49 -3.06
N ASN A 404 -22.59 9.24 -3.76
CA ASN A 404 -22.00 10.16 -4.75
C ASN A 404 -21.28 9.37 -5.86
N SER A 405 -20.66 10.06 -6.83
CA SER A 405 -20.07 9.47 -8.04
C SER A 405 -18.70 8.83 -7.79
N ILE A 406 -18.53 7.59 -8.24
CA ILE A 406 -17.22 6.94 -8.23
C ILE A 406 -16.23 7.60 -9.20
N VAL A 407 -16.71 8.22 -10.28
CA VAL A 407 -15.84 8.95 -11.23
C VAL A 407 -15.08 10.07 -10.52
N TYR A 408 -15.72 10.73 -9.54
CA TYR A 408 -15.07 11.76 -8.72
C TYR A 408 -13.93 11.19 -7.86
N MET A 409 -14.12 9.98 -7.31
CA MET A 409 -13.10 9.27 -6.53
C MET A 409 -11.92 8.87 -7.43
N LEU A 410 -12.23 8.31 -8.60
CA LEU A 410 -11.24 7.91 -9.61
C LEU A 410 -10.38 9.11 -10.04
N GLU A 411 -10.98 10.26 -10.36
CA GLU A 411 -10.20 11.46 -10.70
C GLU A 411 -9.28 11.92 -9.56
N SER A 412 -9.74 11.77 -8.31
CA SER A 412 -8.94 12.11 -7.12
C SER A 412 -7.77 11.13 -6.92
N GLN A 413 -8.00 9.84 -7.20
CA GLN A 413 -6.97 8.79 -7.21
C GLN A 413 -5.95 8.98 -8.33
N ILE A 414 -6.41 9.20 -9.56
CA ILE A 414 -5.57 9.47 -10.73
C ILE A 414 -4.67 10.68 -10.47
N ALA A 415 -5.23 11.78 -9.96
CA ALA A 415 -4.45 12.96 -9.59
C ALA A 415 -3.36 12.65 -8.55
N HIS A 416 -3.64 11.76 -7.59
CA HIS A 416 -2.65 11.32 -6.60
C HIS A 416 -1.55 10.47 -7.24
N VAL A 417 -1.88 9.52 -8.11
CA VAL A 417 -0.91 8.69 -8.85
C VAL A 417 0.02 9.58 -9.69
N ILE A 418 -0.51 10.62 -10.35
CA ILE A 418 0.31 11.60 -11.07
C ILE A 418 1.24 12.37 -10.12
N ARG A 419 0.80 12.75 -8.91
CA ARG A 419 1.67 13.38 -7.90
C ARG A 419 2.82 12.44 -7.49
N CYS A 420 2.55 11.16 -7.29
CA CYS A 420 3.57 10.14 -7.01
C CYS A 420 4.58 10.03 -8.17
N CYS A 421 4.10 9.96 -9.41
CA CYS A 421 4.97 9.88 -10.60
C CYS A 421 5.88 11.13 -10.73
N LYS A 422 5.33 12.33 -10.50
CA LYS A 422 6.10 13.58 -10.50
C LYS A 422 7.16 13.59 -9.40
N ALA A 423 6.83 13.09 -8.21
CA ALA A 423 7.78 12.97 -7.11
C ALA A 423 8.94 12.04 -7.48
N MET A 424 8.65 10.87 -8.04
CA MET A 424 9.67 9.93 -8.49
C MET A 424 10.59 10.52 -9.55
N THR A 425 10.01 11.27 -10.49
CA THR A 425 10.76 11.96 -11.55
C THR A 425 11.69 13.03 -10.96
N ALA A 426 11.17 13.85 -10.04
CA ALA A 426 11.93 14.92 -9.40
C ALA A 426 13.09 14.41 -8.53
N THR A 427 12.96 13.22 -7.95
CA THR A 427 14.01 12.61 -7.11
C THR A 427 14.85 11.58 -7.85
N HIS A 428 14.64 11.39 -9.16
CA HIS A 428 15.30 10.37 -9.98
C HIS A 428 15.25 8.97 -9.33
N THR A 429 14.09 8.58 -8.80
CA THR A 429 13.90 7.29 -8.11
C THR A 429 13.14 6.30 -8.99
N THR A 430 13.50 5.03 -8.89
CA THR A 430 12.89 3.93 -9.66
C THR A 430 11.80 3.19 -8.89
N SER A 431 11.74 3.35 -7.57
CA SER A 431 10.80 2.65 -6.70
C SER A 431 10.09 3.63 -5.75
N ILE A 432 8.78 3.46 -5.60
CA ILE A 432 7.94 4.13 -4.59
C ILE A 432 7.11 3.10 -3.83
N GLU A 433 7.13 3.18 -2.50
CA GLU A 433 6.45 2.24 -1.63
C GLU A 433 5.84 2.95 -0.43
N THR A 434 4.66 2.49 0.01
CA THR A 434 3.97 3.07 1.17
C THR A 434 4.58 2.57 2.47
N ASP A 435 4.83 3.50 3.40
CA ASP A 435 5.25 3.17 4.76
C ASP A 435 4.20 2.32 5.50
N ALA A 436 4.62 1.15 5.99
CA ALA A 436 3.73 0.18 6.61
C ALA A 436 3.01 0.69 7.87
N ARG A 437 3.64 1.61 8.62
CA ARG A 437 3.04 2.19 9.83
C ARG A 437 1.94 3.17 9.47
N ARG A 438 2.16 4.02 8.46
CA ARG A 438 1.15 4.96 7.95
C ARG A 438 -0.02 4.22 7.31
N TYR A 439 0.27 3.14 6.57
CA TYR A 439 -0.74 2.20 6.10
C TYR A 439 -1.61 1.68 7.26
N ARG A 440 -1.01 1.04 8.29
CA ARG A 440 -1.73 0.49 9.43
C ARG A 440 -2.54 1.54 10.18
N ARG A 441 -1.93 2.70 10.47
CA ARG A 441 -2.60 3.82 11.18
C ARG A 441 -3.75 4.41 10.37
N PHE A 442 -3.64 4.42 9.04
CA PHE A 442 -4.72 4.87 8.16
C PHE A 442 -5.88 3.88 8.19
N ASN A 443 -5.63 2.59 7.93
CA ASN A 443 -6.69 1.57 7.90
C ASN A 443 -7.38 1.39 9.26
N ALA A 444 -6.63 1.40 10.37
CA ALA A 444 -7.23 1.35 11.71
C ALA A 444 -8.23 2.51 11.95
N ARG A 445 -7.90 3.73 11.47
CA ARG A 445 -8.81 4.89 11.56
C ARG A 445 -10.02 4.74 10.65
N ILE A 446 -9.87 4.14 9.46
CA ILE A 446 -10.98 3.86 8.55
C ILE A 446 -11.93 2.82 9.16
N GLN A 447 -11.40 1.70 9.68
CA GLN A 447 -12.20 0.67 10.31
C GLN A 447 -12.94 1.17 11.56
N GLN A 448 -12.30 1.99 12.40
CA GLN A 448 -12.97 2.65 13.53
C GLN A 448 -14.17 3.53 13.11
N ARG A 449 -14.11 4.15 11.92
CA ARG A 449 -15.21 4.94 11.38
C ARG A 449 -16.29 4.06 10.75
N LEU A 450 -15.91 3.03 10.01
CA LEU A 450 -16.84 2.08 9.39
C LEU A 450 -17.65 1.33 10.43
N ALA A 451 -17.05 0.94 11.57
CA ALA A 451 -17.73 0.29 12.68
C ALA A 451 -18.92 1.12 13.23
N LYS A 452 -18.87 2.46 13.13
CA LYS A 452 -19.93 3.37 13.59
C LYS A 452 -20.97 3.72 12.52
N SER A 453 -20.75 3.30 11.27
CA SER A 453 -21.57 3.67 10.11
C SER A 453 -22.81 2.78 9.95
N VAL A 454 -23.68 3.11 8.97
CA VAL A 454 -24.83 2.26 8.59
C VAL A 454 -24.44 0.99 7.83
N TRP A 455 -23.21 0.91 7.32
CA TRP A 455 -22.71 -0.24 6.55
C TRP A 455 -22.21 -1.40 7.42
N SER A 456 -22.36 -1.27 8.74
CA SER A 456 -22.00 -2.28 9.74
C SER A 456 -23.25 -2.63 10.53
N GLY A 457 -23.72 -3.89 10.45
CA GLY A 457 -24.92 -4.36 11.17
C GLY A 457 -25.78 -5.43 10.49
N CYS A 458 -25.43 -5.92 9.29
CA CYS A 458 -26.09 -7.06 8.64
C CYS A 458 -25.14 -7.69 7.60
N LYS A 459 -25.47 -8.90 7.13
CA LYS A 459 -24.75 -9.55 6.03
C LYS A 459 -25.00 -8.79 4.72
N SER A 460 -23.94 -8.22 4.15
CA SER A 460 -23.94 -7.52 2.86
C SER A 460 -22.64 -7.84 2.10
N TRP A 461 -22.59 -7.56 0.81
CA TRP A 461 -21.38 -7.76 0.01
C TRP A 461 -20.23 -6.81 0.40
N TYR A 462 -20.47 -5.84 1.29
CA TYR A 462 -19.44 -4.92 1.77
C TYR A 462 -18.49 -5.56 2.80
N VAL A 463 -18.97 -6.59 3.49
CA VAL A 463 -18.36 -7.19 4.68
C VAL A 463 -17.96 -8.60 4.34
N ASP A 464 -16.69 -8.93 4.56
CA ASP A 464 -16.19 -10.29 4.36
C ASP A 464 -16.62 -11.25 5.48
N ALA A 465 -16.25 -12.52 5.35
CA ALA A 465 -16.58 -13.56 6.33
C ALA A 465 -16.04 -13.27 7.75
N SER A 466 -15.01 -12.42 7.88
CA SER A 466 -14.42 -12.02 9.16
C SER A 466 -15.11 -10.81 9.81
N GLY A 467 -16.11 -10.23 9.14
CA GLY A 467 -16.78 -9.02 9.62
C GLY A 467 -16.07 -7.72 9.24
N HIS A 468 -14.99 -7.79 8.44
CA HIS A 468 -14.23 -6.62 8.01
C HIS A 468 -14.88 -5.98 6.78
N ASN A 469 -15.11 -4.66 6.84
CA ASN A 469 -15.64 -3.91 5.70
C ASN A 469 -14.48 -3.40 4.85
N SER A 470 -14.19 -4.10 3.76
CA SER A 470 -13.06 -3.83 2.87
C SER A 470 -13.42 -2.89 1.71
N THR A 471 -14.69 -2.48 1.58
CA THR A 471 -15.21 -1.92 0.33
C THR A 471 -15.50 -0.42 0.42
N ASN A 472 -16.21 0.03 1.46
CA ASN A 472 -16.82 1.36 1.48
C ASN A 472 -15.93 2.46 2.10
N TRP A 473 -16.08 3.68 1.59
CA TRP A 473 -15.51 4.89 2.16
C TRP A 473 -16.45 5.50 3.23
N PRO A 474 -16.00 5.69 4.49
CA PRO A 474 -16.87 6.13 5.59
C PRO A 474 -17.03 7.66 5.71
N GLY A 475 -16.77 8.42 4.65
CA GLY A 475 -16.73 9.89 4.71
C GLY A 475 -17.29 10.59 3.49
N PHE A 476 -17.16 11.91 3.52
CA PHE A 476 -17.42 12.79 2.39
C PHE A 476 -16.40 12.56 1.27
N THR A 477 -16.83 12.71 0.02
CA THR A 477 -15.95 12.70 -1.14
C THR A 477 -15.04 13.93 -1.15
N LEU A 478 -15.49 15.08 -0.62
CA LEU A 478 -14.63 16.26 -0.41
C LEU A 478 -13.45 15.93 0.51
N THR A 479 -13.69 15.22 1.61
CA THR A 479 -12.62 14.79 2.53
C THR A 479 -11.65 13.85 1.82
N TYR A 480 -12.15 12.93 0.99
CA TYR A 480 -11.29 12.04 0.22
C TYR A 480 -10.44 12.80 -0.81
N ARG A 481 -11.02 13.76 -1.54
CA ARG A 481 -10.28 14.62 -2.47
C ARG A 481 -9.24 15.47 -1.75
N TRP A 482 -9.60 16.03 -0.59
CA TRP A 482 -8.66 16.76 0.25
C TRP A 482 -7.51 15.85 0.69
N LEU A 483 -7.80 14.63 1.14
CA LEU A 483 -6.79 13.64 1.48
C LEU A 483 -5.95 13.28 0.27
N THR A 484 -6.48 12.93 -0.89
CA THR A 484 -5.64 12.56 -2.05
C THR A 484 -4.84 13.75 -2.61
N ARG A 485 -5.35 14.99 -2.49
CA ARG A 485 -4.67 16.21 -2.93
C ARG A 485 -3.60 16.72 -1.97
N PHE A 486 -3.85 16.65 -0.67
CA PHE A 486 -3.01 17.25 0.37
C PHE A 486 -2.42 16.23 1.35
N SER A 487 -2.85 14.96 1.32
CA SER A 487 -2.11 13.90 1.99
C SER A 487 -0.71 13.93 1.45
N SER A 488 0.18 13.85 2.41
CA SER A 488 1.55 14.14 2.17
C SER A 488 2.20 12.95 1.49
N LEU A 489 2.95 13.22 0.41
CA LEU A 489 3.81 12.24 -0.25
C LEU A 489 4.83 11.63 0.73
N GLN A 490 4.97 12.24 1.89
CA GLN A 490 5.55 11.70 3.10
C GLN A 490 5.07 10.30 3.51
N ALA A 491 3.91 9.82 3.06
CA ALA A 491 3.51 8.44 3.27
C ALA A 491 4.30 7.43 2.46
N TYR A 492 5.08 7.90 1.50
CA TYR A 492 5.86 7.08 0.60
C TYR A 492 7.36 7.20 0.89
N ARG A 493 8.03 6.07 0.75
CA ARG A 493 9.48 5.95 0.68
C ARG A 493 9.85 5.83 -0.80
N LEU A 494 10.73 6.70 -1.27
CA LEU A 494 11.21 6.72 -2.65
C LEU A 494 12.66 6.27 -2.68
N THR A 495 12.97 5.29 -3.52
CA THR A 495 14.31 4.70 -3.60
C THR A 495 14.75 4.45 -5.04
N ARG A 496 16.06 4.36 -5.23
CA ARG A 496 16.70 3.89 -6.47
C ARG A 496 17.74 2.84 -6.11
N ALA A 497 17.84 1.77 -6.88
CA ALA A 497 18.94 0.81 -6.72
C ALA A 497 20.30 1.49 -6.97
N LEU A 498 21.30 1.20 -6.14
CA LEU A 498 22.65 1.66 -6.37
C LEU A 498 23.30 0.85 -7.50
N PRO A 499 24.14 1.46 -8.35
CA PRO A 499 24.93 0.71 -9.31
C PRO A 499 25.98 -0.15 -8.56
N GLY A 500 26.03 -1.46 -8.84
CA GLY A 500 26.95 -2.41 -8.18
C GLY A 500 26.66 -3.87 -8.57
N PRO A 501 27.54 -4.83 -8.19
CA PRO A 501 27.36 -6.24 -8.51
C PRO A 501 26.07 -6.81 -7.92
N VAL A 502 25.38 -7.62 -8.72
CA VAL A 502 24.07 -8.21 -8.42
C VAL A 502 24.24 -9.39 -7.44
N GLY A 503 23.49 -9.42 -6.34
CA GLY A 503 23.47 -10.57 -5.41
C GLY A 503 23.27 -10.19 -3.94
N LEU A 504 24.17 -10.67 -3.07
CA LEU A 504 24.12 -10.52 -1.60
C LEU A 504 24.26 -9.08 -1.09
N THR A 505 24.52 -8.11 -1.98
CA THR A 505 24.48 -6.66 -1.71
C THR A 505 23.20 -6.05 -2.28
N ALA A 506 22.28 -5.63 -1.42
CA ALA A 506 21.12 -4.83 -1.81
C ALA A 506 21.37 -3.35 -1.48
N GLY A 507 21.93 -2.60 -2.43
CA GLY A 507 22.19 -1.17 -2.25
C GLY A 507 21.04 -0.29 -2.75
N VAL A 508 20.58 0.65 -1.93
CA VAL A 508 19.59 1.65 -2.34
C VAL A 508 20.00 3.08 -1.99
N ALA A 509 19.80 3.99 -2.93
CA ALA A 509 19.72 5.42 -2.65
C ALA A 509 18.30 5.75 -2.18
N VAL A 510 18.18 6.37 -1.01
CA VAL A 510 16.92 6.83 -0.42
C VAL A 510 16.79 8.32 -0.69
N ALA A 511 15.73 8.72 -1.38
CA ALA A 511 15.50 10.14 -1.65
C ALA A 511 15.10 10.91 -0.39
N GLU A 512 15.33 12.22 -0.41
CA GLU A 512 14.87 13.09 0.66
C GLU A 512 13.34 13.00 0.81
N PRO A 513 12.82 12.95 2.05
CA PRO A 513 11.39 12.99 2.27
C PRO A 513 10.79 14.26 1.64
N PRO A 514 9.70 14.15 0.87
CA PRO A 514 9.10 15.31 0.24
C PRO A 514 8.52 16.27 1.29
N GLY A 515 8.89 17.54 1.22
CA GLY A 515 8.32 18.60 2.06
C GLY A 515 9.31 19.72 2.36
N TRP A 516 8.82 20.96 2.32
CA TRP A 516 9.64 22.15 2.52
C TRP A 516 10.23 22.26 3.94
N TRP A 517 9.50 21.79 4.96
CA TRP A 517 9.97 21.78 6.35
C TRP A 517 11.21 20.90 6.56
N GLU A 518 11.26 19.72 5.93
CA GLU A 518 12.42 18.82 6.01
C GLU A 518 13.66 19.49 5.40
N ALA A 519 13.51 20.12 4.23
CA ALA A 519 14.59 20.81 3.55
C ALA A 519 15.08 22.03 4.35
N ALA A 520 14.17 22.83 4.91
CA ALA A 520 14.51 23.98 5.74
C ALA A 520 15.27 23.56 7.01
N ASN A 521 14.76 22.59 7.77
CA ASN A 521 15.43 22.09 8.97
C ASN A 521 16.82 21.51 8.64
N ALA A 522 16.93 20.76 7.55
CA ALA A 522 18.21 20.22 7.10
C ALA A 522 19.20 21.34 6.75
N TRP A 523 18.75 22.42 6.11
CA TRP A 523 19.59 23.58 5.82
C TRP A 523 20.08 24.29 7.08
N PHE A 524 19.20 24.55 8.05
CA PHE A 524 19.59 25.20 9.32
C PHE A 524 20.61 24.35 10.09
N LEU A 525 20.33 23.05 10.27
CA LEU A 525 21.22 22.14 10.97
C LEU A 525 22.58 22.00 10.27
N ARG A 526 22.59 21.95 8.94
CA ARG A 526 23.83 21.89 8.15
C ARG A 526 24.71 23.10 8.41
N ASN A 527 24.15 24.31 8.44
CA ASN A 527 24.91 25.52 8.72
C ASN A 527 25.38 25.60 10.18
N PHE A 528 24.52 25.22 11.12
CA PHE A 528 24.87 25.13 12.53
C PHE A 528 26.06 24.17 12.76
N LEU A 529 26.00 22.96 12.20
CA LEU A 529 27.08 21.97 12.30
C LEU A 529 28.37 22.48 11.65
N ARG A 530 28.27 23.13 10.48
CA ARG A 530 29.43 23.64 9.76
C ARG A 530 30.16 24.76 10.49
N ILE A 531 29.41 25.73 11.02
CA ILE A 531 29.97 26.94 11.64
C ILE A 531 30.37 26.65 13.09
N GLY A 532 29.50 25.97 13.85
CA GLY A 532 29.73 25.67 15.27
C GLY A 532 30.54 24.41 15.49
N PHE A 533 29.95 23.24 15.19
CA PHE A 533 30.52 21.94 15.57
C PHE A 533 31.87 21.66 14.87
N ARG A 534 31.88 21.71 13.53
CA ARG A 534 33.06 21.36 12.72
C ARG A 534 34.26 22.27 12.96
N SER A 535 34.04 23.53 13.33
CA SER A 535 35.11 24.49 13.64
C SER A 535 35.78 24.23 14.98
N LEU A 536 35.04 23.69 15.95
CA LEU A 536 35.49 23.50 17.34
C LEU A 536 35.91 22.07 17.68
N ILE A 537 35.64 21.11 16.79
CA ILE A 537 35.96 19.70 16.97
C ILE A 537 37.10 19.27 16.02
N GLY A 538 38.11 18.59 16.58
CA GLY A 538 39.38 18.28 15.92
C GLY A 538 40.49 19.33 16.13
N PRO A 539 41.64 19.18 15.47
CA PRO A 539 42.79 20.08 15.63
C PRO A 539 42.46 21.57 15.38
N PRO A 540 43.07 22.52 16.12
CA PRO A 540 44.14 22.32 17.11
C PRO A 540 43.67 21.96 18.54
N PHE A 541 42.37 21.77 18.77
CA PHE A 541 41.84 21.57 20.13
C PHE A 541 42.19 20.19 20.71
N GLY A 542 42.54 20.14 21.99
CA GLY A 542 42.77 18.90 22.75
C GLY A 542 41.49 18.21 23.22
N VAL A 543 41.62 16.97 23.72
CA VAL A 543 40.47 16.10 24.06
C VAL A 543 39.53 16.71 25.12
N THR A 544 40.07 17.38 26.14
CA THR A 544 39.28 17.99 27.22
C THR A 544 38.34 19.08 26.71
N VAL A 545 38.84 19.96 25.84
CA VAL A 545 38.03 21.03 25.23
C VAL A 545 36.93 20.45 24.36
N GLN A 546 37.27 19.47 23.52
CA GLN A 546 36.31 18.80 22.65
C GLN A 546 35.21 18.10 23.46
N ARG A 547 35.56 17.36 24.53
CA ARG A 547 34.58 16.68 25.41
C ARG A 547 33.67 17.67 26.14
N SER A 548 34.21 18.77 26.66
CA SER A 548 33.42 19.82 27.30
C SER A 548 32.41 20.45 26.34
N PHE A 549 32.83 20.73 25.11
CA PHE A 549 31.95 21.27 24.08
C PHE A 549 30.82 20.30 23.69
N VAL A 550 31.13 19.01 23.47
CA VAL A 550 30.11 17.99 23.15
C VAL A 550 29.12 17.81 24.31
N ARG A 551 29.58 17.84 25.56
CA ARG A 551 28.71 17.78 26.74
C ARG A 551 27.72 18.95 26.78
N LEU A 552 28.18 20.17 26.45
CA LEU A 552 27.33 21.35 26.36
C LEU A 552 26.24 21.23 25.28
N LEU A 553 26.54 20.56 24.16
CA LEU A 553 25.59 20.35 23.07
C LEU A 553 24.62 19.18 23.28
N SER A 554 24.92 18.25 24.19
CA SER A 554 24.10 17.05 24.43
C SER A 554 22.61 17.32 24.69
N PRO A 555 22.17 18.40 25.39
CA PRO A 555 20.76 18.71 25.58
C PRO A 555 20.00 19.08 24.29
N LEU A 556 20.70 19.53 23.25
CA LEU A 556 20.11 19.84 21.94
C LEU A 556 19.75 18.57 21.14
N MET A 557 20.03 17.39 21.68
CA MET A 557 19.79 16.10 21.03
C MET A 557 18.82 15.25 21.86
N PRO A 558 17.56 15.71 22.06
CA PRO A 558 16.64 15.01 22.94
C PRO A 558 16.28 13.62 22.40
N GLY A 559 16.14 12.66 23.32
CA GLY A 559 15.63 11.33 23.01
C GLY A 559 14.11 11.29 22.82
N ALA A 560 13.64 10.22 22.19
CA ALA A 560 12.23 9.88 22.09
C ALA A 560 11.61 9.57 23.47
N SER A 561 10.34 9.93 23.63
CA SER A 561 9.51 9.50 24.75
C SER A 561 9.12 8.01 24.63
N GLY A 562 8.62 7.41 25.72
CA GLY A 562 8.13 6.03 25.68
C GLY A 562 9.15 4.98 26.12
N VAL A 563 10.26 5.42 26.72
CA VAL A 563 11.29 4.57 27.31
C VAL A 563 11.44 4.83 28.81
N ILE A 564 12.04 3.87 29.49
CA ILE A 564 12.65 4.01 30.82
C ILE A 564 14.16 3.96 30.61
N ARG A 565 14.89 4.83 31.29
CA ARG A 565 16.35 4.85 31.26
C ARG A 565 16.87 4.65 32.67
N TYR A 566 17.81 3.73 32.84
CA TYR A 566 18.49 3.52 34.10
C TYR A 566 19.96 3.23 33.84
N ARG A 567 20.79 3.53 34.83
CA ARG A 567 22.22 3.23 34.79
C ARG A 567 22.46 1.90 35.49
N ASN A 568 23.40 1.14 34.97
CA ASN A 568 23.86 -0.10 35.55
C ASN A 568 25.40 -0.17 35.48
N LEU A 569 26.01 -1.08 36.23
CA LEU A 569 27.42 -1.42 36.11
C LEU A 569 27.52 -2.87 35.62
N VAL A 570 28.14 -3.08 34.47
CA VAL A 570 28.25 -4.38 33.83
C VAL A 570 29.73 -4.73 33.72
N SER A 571 30.21 -5.69 34.50
CA SER A 571 31.63 -6.08 34.53
C SER A 571 32.58 -4.87 34.71
N ASN A 572 32.23 -3.97 35.63
CA ASN A 572 32.90 -2.67 35.88
C ASN A 572 32.81 -1.63 34.75
N VAL A 573 32.04 -1.87 33.70
CA VAL A 573 31.73 -0.90 32.65
C VAL A 573 30.41 -0.20 32.98
N PRO A 574 30.38 1.14 33.15
CA PRO A 574 29.13 1.87 33.33
C PRO A 574 28.28 1.80 32.06
N VAL A 575 27.02 1.42 32.20
CA VAL A 575 26.08 1.24 31.08
C VAL A 575 24.82 2.09 31.34
N GLU A 576 24.30 2.73 30.31
CA GLU A 576 22.91 3.21 30.30
C GLU A 576 22.04 2.19 29.55
N VAL A 577 21.02 1.65 30.20
CA VAL A 577 20.03 0.79 29.55
C VAL A 577 18.80 1.63 29.23
N VAL A 578 18.38 1.57 27.97
CA VAL A 578 17.20 2.24 27.45
C VAL A 578 16.16 1.19 27.09
N ALA A 579 15.15 1.02 27.93
CA ALA A 579 14.11 0.01 27.75
C ALA A 579 12.77 0.64 27.32
N PRO A 580 12.04 0.06 26.35
CA PRO A 580 10.70 0.55 25.99
C PRO A 580 9.69 0.32 27.12
N LYS A 581 8.76 1.28 27.32
CA LYS A 581 7.69 1.16 28.34
C LYS A 581 6.63 0.10 28.00
N ARG A 582 6.54 -0.30 26.74
CA ARG A 582 5.57 -1.26 26.21
C ARG A 582 6.27 -2.15 25.19
N GLY A 583 6.18 -3.47 25.38
CA GLY A 583 6.74 -4.48 24.46
C GLY A 583 7.10 -5.76 25.22
N GLU A 584 6.88 -6.91 24.60
CA GLU A 584 7.49 -8.18 25.02
C GLU A 584 8.91 -8.23 24.42
N THR A 585 9.92 -8.48 25.25
CA THR A 585 11.33 -8.41 24.85
C THR A 585 11.81 -9.79 24.39
N GLU A 586 11.71 -10.09 23.09
CA GLU A 586 12.32 -11.31 22.55
C GLU A 586 13.84 -11.19 22.30
N GLY A 587 14.43 -10.00 22.42
CA GLY A 587 15.85 -9.77 22.18
C GLY A 587 16.36 -8.45 22.73
N ALA A 588 17.67 -8.21 22.63
CA ALA A 588 18.37 -7.01 23.13
C ALA A 588 19.31 -6.41 22.08
N MET A 589 19.65 -5.13 22.26
CA MET A 589 20.60 -4.43 21.39
C MET A 589 21.78 -3.90 22.19
N LEU A 590 23.01 -4.15 21.74
CA LEU A 590 24.21 -3.49 22.23
C LEU A 590 24.56 -2.35 21.28
N TYR A 591 24.46 -1.10 21.73
CA TYR A 591 24.76 0.08 20.92
C TYR A 591 26.07 0.74 21.34
N LEU A 592 27.03 0.77 20.43
CA LEU A 592 28.35 1.37 20.63
C LEU A 592 28.36 2.77 19.98
N HIS A 593 28.52 3.79 20.81
CA HIS A 593 28.41 5.18 20.36
C HIS A 593 29.61 5.64 19.51
N GLY A 594 29.39 6.59 18.62
CA GLY A 594 30.47 7.22 17.84
C GLY A 594 31.29 8.24 18.63
N GLY A 595 32.08 9.03 17.89
CA GLY A 595 32.94 10.09 18.45
C GLY A 595 34.45 9.90 18.23
N ALA A 596 34.84 9.25 17.12
CA ALA A 596 36.25 9.03 16.75
C ALA A 596 37.09 8.34 17.84
N PHE A 597 36.47 7.43 18.62
CA PHE A 597 37.04 6.72 19.77
C PHE A 597 37.47 7.58 20.97
N CYS A 598 37.33 8.90 20.89
CA CYS A 598 37.79 9.85 21.89
C CYS A 598 36.69 10.70 22.52
N LEU A 599 35.54 10.80 21.85
CA LEU A 599 34.33 11.50 22.28
C LEU A 599 33.13 10.56 22.32
N GLY A 600 31.99 11.10 22.73
CA GLY A 600 30.74 10.36 22.85
C GLY A 600 30.49 9.88 24.27
N SER A 601 29.23 9.52 24.51
CA SER A 601 28.73 8.91 25.74
C SER A 601 27.30 8.44 25.47
N PRO A 602 26.72 7.60 26.35
CA PRO A 602 25.31 7.24 26.24
C PRO A 602 24.38 8.45 26.18
N GLY A 603 24.70 9.53 26.92
CA GLY A 603 23.90 10.76 26.94
C GLY A 603 23.84 11.48 25.59
N THR A 604 24.95 11.54 24.87
CA THR A 604 25.06 12.23 23.57
C THR A 604 24.33 11.52 22.43
N HIS A 605 24.05 10.22 22.57
CA HIS A 605 23.44 9.39 21.53
C HIS A 605 21.98 9.02 21.84
N ARG A 606 21.36 9.67 22.84
CA ARG A 606 19.98 9.37 23.27
C ARG A 606 18.97 9.53 22.15
N SER A 607 19.14 10.47 21.22
CA SER A 607 18.25 10.65 20.07
C SER A 607 18.18 9.41 19.15
N ILE A 608 19.26 8.62 19.10
CA ILE A 608 19.31 7.33 18.39
C ILE A 608 18.79 6.22 19.28
N THR A 609 19.39 6.02 20.45
CA THR A 609 19.18 4.81 21.28
C THR A 609 17.76 4.72 21.82
N THR A 610 17.16 5.84 22.20
CA THR A 610 15.75 5.87 22.64
C THR A 610 14.78 5.59 21.51
N LEU A 611 15.05 6.08 20.30
CA LEU A 611 14.19 5.80 19.15
C LEU A 611 14.34 4.35 18.70
N LEU A 612 15.56 3.81 18.67
CA LEU A 612 15.79 2.39 18.40
C LEU A 612 15.04 1.52 19.42
N ALA A 613 15.11 1.80 20.71
CA ALA A 613 14.39 1.05 21.74
C ALA A 613 12.86 1.07 21.53
N VAL A 614 12.29 2.25 21.26
CA VAL A 614 10.85 2.40 21.00
C VAL A 614 10.44 1.66 19.74
N GLU A 615 11.22 1.80 18.68
CA GLU A 615 10.83 1.31 17.36
C GLU A 615 11.11 -0.19 17.20
N SER A 616 12.14 -0.73 17.83
CA SER A 616 12.44 -2.17 17.82
C SER A 616 11.64 -2.94 18.88
N GLY A 617 11.21 -2.27 19.95
CA GLY A 617 10.65 -2.93 21.12
C GLY A 617 11.69 -3.64 21.99
N MET A 618 12.99 -3.42 21.74
CA MET A 618 14.09 -4.07 22.45
C MET A 618 14.76 -3.11 23.45
N PRO A 619 15.23 -3.60 24.61
CA PRO A 619 16.15 -2.84 25.43
C PRO A 619 17.46 -2.60 24.68
N VAL A 620 17.97 -1.36 24.77
CA VAL A 620 19.24 -0.94 24.18
C VAL A 620 20.24 -0.70 25.31
N CYS A 621 21.26 -1.54 25.38
CA CYS A 621 22.41 -1.45 26.26
C CYS A 621 23.46 -0.53 25.63
N VAL A 622 23.80 0.57 26.29
CA VAL A 622 24.73 1.58 25.78
C VAL A 622 25.90 1.74 26.77
N PRO A 623 27.04 1.09 26.54
CA PRO A 623 28.20 1.25 27.39
C PRO A 623 28.79 2.65 27.27
N ASN A 624 29.17 3.21 28.42
CA ASN A 624 30.08 4.34 28.51
C ASN A 624 31.51 3.80 28.55
N TYR A 625 31.91 3.15 27.45
CA TYR A 625 33.18 2.47 27.32
C TYR A 625 34.36 3.44 27.40
N ARG A 626 35.53 2.93 27.76
CA ARG A 626 36.75 3.71 27.93
C ARG A 626 37.22 4.34 26.61
N LEU A 627 37.55 5.63 26.66
CA LEU A 627 37.89 6.44 25.49
C LEU A 627 39.39 6.77 25.43
N ALA A 628 39.89 6.91 24.21
CA ALA A 628 41.21 7.44 23.93
C ALA A 628 41.25 8.98 24.15
N PRO A 629 42.43 9.57 24.45
CA PRO A 629 43.74 8.95 24.56
C PRO A 629 44.04 8.28 25.92
N GLU A 630 43.21 8.48 26.95
CA GLU A 630 43.48 7.94 28.29
C GLU A 630 43.45 6.40 28.32
N HIS A 631 42.62 5.82 27.46
CA HIS A 631 42.51 4.38 27.27
C HIS A 631 42.56 4.06 25.77
N PRO A 632 43.77 3.88 25.20
CA PRO A 632 43.92 3.48 23.81
C PRO A 632 43.41 2.04 23.57
N TYR A 633 43.46 1.59 22.32
CA TYR A 633 43.21 0.21 21.95
C TYR A 633 43.99 -0.78 22.85
N PRO A 634 43.40 -1.92 23.28
CA PRO A 634 42.07 -2.44 22.94
C PRO A 634 40.98 -2.12 23.98
N ALA A 635 41.15 -1.10 24.84
CA ALA A 635 40.27 -0.89 26.00
C ALA A 635 38.76 -0.83 25.66
N ALA A 636 38.39 -0.08 24.62
CA ALA A 636 36.99 0.04 24.18
C ALA A 636 36.42 -1.30 23.67
N LEU A 637 37.23 -2.12 23.00
CA LEU A 637 36.82 -3.43 22.49
C LEU A 637 36.60 -4.41 23.63
N HIS A 638 37.49 -4.41 24.63
CA HIS A 638 37.31 -5.21 25.84
C HIS A 638 36.03 -4.84 26.59
N ASP A 639 35.71 -3.55 26.71
CA ASP A 639 34.48 -3.09 27.35
C ASP A 639 33.22 -3.53 26.55
N ALA A 640 33.30 -3.49 25.22
CA ALA A 640 32.22 -3.97 24.34
C ALA A 640 32.00 -5.49 24.47
N LEU A 641 33.07 -6.29 24.51
CA LEU A 641 33.02 -7.73 24.75
C LEU A 641 32.42 -8.05 26.11
N ALA A 642 32.86 -7.36 27.17
CA ALA A 642 32.32 -7.56 28.52
C ALA A 642 30.81 -7.25 28.60
N CYS A 643 30.34 -6.24 27.86
CA CYS A 643 28.91 -5.94 27.78
C CYS A 643 28.13 -6.97 26.96
N TYR A 644 28.71 -7.53 25.90
CA TYR A 644 28.11 -8.61 25.12
C TYR A 644 27.98 -9.89 25.97
N ASP A 645 29.05 -10.29 26.64
CA ASP A 645 29.09 -11.46 27.53
C ASP A 645 28.04 -11.34 28.65
N ALA A 646 27.86 -10.12 29.19
CA ALA A 646 26.84 -9.86 30.19
C ALA A 646 25.40 -9.93 29.64
N LEU A 647 25.16 -9.58 28.38
CA LEU A 647 23.85 -9.82 27.75
C LEU A 647 23.60 -11.32 27.60
N ARG A 648 24.63 -12.10 27.23
CA ARG A 648 24.55 -13.57 27.17
C ARG A 648 24.27 -14.17 28.55
N SER A 649 24.93 -13.68 29.59
CA SER A 649 24.72 -14.16 30.98
C SER A 649 23.36 -13.77 31.55
N GLN A 650 22.72 -12.72 31.04
CA GLN A 650 21.33 -12.35 31.36
C GLN A 650 20.28 -13.22 30.65
N GLY A 651 20.72 -14.19 29.85
CA GLY A 651 19.84 -15.17 29.19
C GLY A 651 19.45 -14.83 27.75
N TYR A 652 19.96 -13.73 27.17
CA TYR A 652 19.73 -13.44 25.75
C TYR A 652 20.57 -14.37 24.89
N ALA A 653 19.95 -15.25 24.09
CA ALA A 653 20.60 -16.04 23.05
C ALA A 653 21.38 -15.15 22.05
N ALA A 654 22.45 -15.65 21.40
CA ALA A 654 23.26 -14.83 20.49
C ALA A 654 22.42 -14.34 19.29
N GLU A 655 21.61 -15.23 18.73
CA GLU A 655 20.60 -14.97 17.72
C GLU A 655 19.44 -14.07 18.20
N LYS A 656 19.46 -13.69 19.48
CA LYS A 656 18.55 -12.71 20.11
C LYS A 656 19.24 -11.40 20.49
N ILE A 657 20.51 -11.20 20.10
CA ILE A 657 21.26 -9.95 20.32
C ILE A 657 21.59 -9.29 18.98
N VAL A 658 21.33 -7.99 18.86
CA VAL A 658 21.78 -7.17 17.73
C VAL A 658 22.89 -6.23 18.19
N VAL A 659 23.97 -6.11 17.42
CA VAL A 659 25.03 -5.15 17.71
C VAL A 659 24.91 -3.96 16.76
N ALA A 660 24.97 -2.75 17.30
CA ALA A 660 24.76 -1.52 16.58
C ALA A 660 25.84 -0.50 16.92
N GLY A 661 26.14 0.40 15.98
CA GLY A 661 26.98 1.55 16.29
C GLY A 661 27.12 2.53 15.14
N ASP A 662 27.50 3.76 15.48
CA ASP A 662 27.73 4.84 14.52
C ASP A 662 29.20 5.27 14.46
N SER A 663 29.68 5.66 13.28
CA SER A 663 31.04 6.18 13.09
C SER A 663 32.10 5.22 13.66
N ALA A 664 32.94 5.68 14.59
CA ALA A 664 33.88 4.84 15.33
C ALA A 664 33.21 3.71 16.13
N GLY A 665 32.01 3.91 16.66
CA GLY A 665 31.21 2.86 17.32
C GLY A 665 30.72 1.80 16.34
N GLY A 666 30.44 2.18 15.08
CA GLY A 666 30.16 1.23 13.99
C GLY A 666 31.38 0.39 13.64
N ALA A 667 32.58 0.99 13.66
CA ALA A 667 33.83 0.26 13.53
C ALA A 667 34.04 -0.71 14.70
N LEU A 668 33.75 -0.27 15.93
CA LEU A 668 33.85 -1.10 17.13
C LEU A 668 32.83 -2.25 17.14
N ALA A 669 31.63 -2.05 16.58
CA ALA A 669 30.62 -3.10 16.43
C ALA A 669 31.11 -4.20 15.47
N LEU A 670 31.78 -3.82 14.40
CA LEU A 670 32.39 -4.77 13.47
C LEU A 670 33.59 -5.49 14.09
N ALA A 671 34.44 -4.75 14.82
CA ALA A 671 35.55 -5.31 15.59
C ALA A 671 35.08 -6.35 16.63
N LEU A 672 34.00 -6.04 17.36
CA LEU A 672 33.36 -6.97 18.29
C LEU A 672 32.90 -8.25 17.58
N ALA A 673 32.24 -8.13 16.42
CA ALA A 673 31.76 -9.29 15.67
C ALA A 673 32.93 -10.18 15.17
N LEU A 674 34.03 -9.58 14.73
CA LEU A 674 35.25 -10.30 14.35
C LEU A 674 35.88 -11.02 15.55
N ALA A 675 36.00 -10.33 16.69
CA ALA A 675 36.54 -10.92 17.92
C ALA A 675 35.69 -12.09 18.45
N LEU A 676 34.35 -11.98 18.37
CA LEU A 676 33.45 -13.09 18.73
C LEU A 676 33.66 -14.30 17.81
N ARG A 677 33.80 -14.07 16.49
CA ARG A 677 34.09 -15.15 15.54
C ARG A 677 35.43 -15.82 15.85
N GLU A 678 36.46 -15.05 16.15
CA GLU A 678 37.80 -15.57 16.49
C GLU A 678 37.81 -16.37 17.79
N ARG A 679 36.93 -16.03 18.75
CA ARG A 679 36.68 -16.81 19.97
C ARG A 679 35.88 -18.10 19.73
N GLY A 680 35.31 -18.28 18.54
CA GLY A 680 34.38 -19.37 18.24
C GLY A 680 32.98 -19.17 18.81
N ASP A 681 32.62 -17.94 19.22
CA ASP A 681 31.32 -17.63 19.77
C ASP A 681 30.24 -17.61 18.67
N ALA A 682 29.00 -17.91 19.08
CA ALA A 682 27.84 -17.75 18.20
C ALA A 682 27.65 -16.27 17.79
N ALA A 683 27.45 -16.05 16.50
CA ALA A 683 27.28 -14.72 15.94
C ALA A 683 26.00 -14.04 16.48
N PRO A 684 26.01 -12.71 16.69
CA PRO A 684 24.79 -11.97 16.99
C PRO A 684 23.81 -12.06 15.82
N ALA A 685 22.53 -11.75 16.06
CA ALA A 685 21.47 -11.80 15.06
C ALA A 685 21.73 -10.90 13.83
N GLY A 686 22.47 -9.79 14.01
CA GLY A 686 22.82 -8.88 12.92
C GLY A 686 23.60 -7.66 13.38
N LEU A 687 24.18 -6.93 12.40
CA LEU A 687 24.88 -5.67 12.61
C LEU A 687 24.11 -4.47 12.05
N LEU A 688 24.04 -3.39 12.82
CA LEU A 688 23.47 -2.10 12.43
C LEU A 688 24.58 -1.04 12.42
N LEU A 689 25.08 -0.70 11.24
CA LEU A 689 26.23 0.18 11.09
C LEU A 689 25.81 1.53 10.49
N ILE A 690 26.05 2.62 11.21
CA ILE A 690 25.79 3.97 10.73
C ILE A 690 27.11 4.64 10.40
N SER A 691 27.33 5.04 9.15
CA SER A 691 28.50 5.82 8.74
C SER A 691 29.85 5.26 9.26
N PRO A 692 30.12 3.94 9.20
CA PRO A 692 31.24 3.34 9.92
C PRO A 692 32.60 3.81 9.38
N VAL A 693 33.57 4.01 10.28
CA VAL A 693 34.98 4.23 9.92
C VAL A 693 35.64 2.87 9.73
N THR A 694 35.91 2.44 8.49
CA THR A 694 36.38 1.08 8.20
C THR A 694 37.80 1.03 7.65
N ASP A 695 38.36 2.19 7.30
CA ASP A 695 39.69 2.33 6.77
C ASP A 695 40.54 3.30 7.60
N ALA A 696 41.42 2.75 8.44
CA ALA A 696 42.34 3.53 9.25
C ALA A 696 43.37 4.34 8.42
N THR A 697 43.57 4.01 7.14
CA THR A 697 44.44 4.79 6.24
C THR A 697 43.75 6.03 5.68
N LEU A 698 42.43 6.15 5.88
CA LEU A 698 41.61 7.26 5.39
C LEU A 698 41.79 7.47 3.87
N SER A 699 41.83 6.37 3.11
CA SER A 699 42.09 6.37 1.67
C SER A 699 40.84 6.53 0.81
N GLY A 700 39.64 6.53 1.41
CA GLY A 700 38.37 6.64 0.69
C GLY A 700 38.27 7.93 -0.13
N ASP A 701 37.86 7.80 -1.39
CA ASP A 701 37.73 8.90 -2.36
C ASP A 701 36.80 10.03 -1.89
N THR A 702 35.73 9.67 -1.18
CA THR A 702 34.76 10.64 -0.62
C THR A 702 35.33 11.52 0.48
N LEU A 703 36.45 11.13 1.10
CA LEU A 703 37.17 11.99 2.03
C LEU A 703 37.68 13.27 1.36
N VAL A 704 38.00 13.17 0.07
CA VAL A 704 38.41 14.30 -0.78
C VAL A 704 37.19 14.92 -1.46
N SER A 705 36.39 14.12 -2.17
CA SER A 705 35.31 14.65 -3.03
C SER A 705 34.13 15.24 -2.24
N GLN A 706 33.86 14.78 -1.02
CA GLN A 706 32.79 15.29 -0.15
C GLN A 706 33.30 16.24 0.94
N ARG A 707 34.60 16.58 0.94
CA ARG A 707 35.26 17.39 1.99
C ARG A 707 34.52 18.69 2.32
N THR A 708 34.00 19.38 1.32
CA THR A 708 33.28 20.67 1.47
C THR A 708 31.78 20.49 1.72
N ARG A 709 31.23 19.31 1.40
CA ARG A 709 29.79 19.04 1.49
C ARG A 709 29.40 18.50 2.86
N ASP A 710 30.23 17.69 3.49
CA ASP A 710 30.02 17.27 4.88
C ASP A 710 30.07 18.49 5.81
N PRO A 711 29.05 18.75 6.65
CA PRO A 711 29.05 19.85 7.60
C PRO A 711 29.64 19.48 8.96
N MET A 712 29.91 18.21 9.26
CA MET A 712 30.26 17.75 10.61
C MET A 712 31.69 17.24 10.70
N ILE A 713 32.08 16.31 9.82
CA ILE A 713 33.39 15.65 9.89
C ILE A 713 34.41 16.35 9.00
N ARG A 714 35.68 16.33 9.43
CA ARG A 714 36.85 16.71 8.63
C ARG A 714 37.99 15.71 8.83
N ARG A 715 38.80 15.50 7.80
CA ARG A 715 39.94 14.56 7.80
C ARG A 715 40.83 14.68 9.03
N GLY A 716 41.25 15.89 9.39
CA GLY A 716 42.12 16.11 10.55
C GLY A 716 41.54 15.66 11.89
N TRP A 717 40.21 15.62 12.04
CA TRP A 717 39.58 15.07 13.26
C TRP A 717 39.65 13.54 13.28
N LEU A 718 39.40 12.89 12.14
CA LEU A 718 39.55 11.43 12.01
C LEU A 718 40.99 11.00 12.26
N GLU A 719 41.97 11.71 11.68
CA GLU A 719 43.40 11.46 11.90
C GLU A 719 43.79 11.61 13.38
N GLN A 720 43.29 12.65 14.05
CA GLN A 720 43.53 12.83 15.48
C GLN A 720 42.92 11.70 16.32
N GLY A 721 41.68 11.30 16.03
CA GLY A 721 41.00 10.21 16.74
C GLY A 721 41.72 8.87 16.57
N LEU A 722 42.08 8.50 15.34
CA LEU A 722 42.82 7.27 15.04
C LEU A 722 44.21 7.27 15.70
N ARG A 723 44.91 8.41 15.67
CA ARG A 723 46.21 8.56 16.35
C ARG A 723 46.11 8.40 17.86
N TRP A 724 45.04 8.90 18.49
CA TRP A 724 44.83 8.70 19.92
C TRP A 724 44.39 7.28 20.26
N TYR A 725 43.63 6.64 19.37
CA TYR A 725 43.17 5.28 19.56
C TYR A 725 44.31 4.25 19.47
N GLN A 726 45.35 4.49 18.68
CA GLN A 726 46.60 3.71 18.64
C GLN A 726 46.41 2.20 18.35
N ALA A 727 45.49 1.84 17.45
CA ALA A 727 45.36 0.45 17.00
C ALA A 727 46.64 0.01 16.25
N PRO A 728 47.22 -1.18 16.54
CA PRO A 728 48.40 -1.70 15.85
C PRO A 728 48.17 -1.86 14.34
N ALA A 729 49.22 -1.62 13.56
CA ALA A 729 49.21 -1.91 12.13
C ALA A 729 49.07 -3.43 11.92
N GLY A 730 47.92 -3.87 11.40
CA GLY A 730 47.61 -5.29 11.17
C GLY A 730 46.63 -5.91 12.16
N ALA A 731 46.12 -5.17 13.15
CA ALA A 731 44.98 -5.63 13.95
C ALA A 731 43.77 -5.87 13.01
N ALA A 732 43.39 -7.14 12.89
CA ALA A 732 42.36 -7.61 11.96
C ALA A 732 41.01 -6.90 12.23
N GLU A 733 40.71 -6.65 13.49
CA GLU A 733 39.49 -6.01 13.98
C GLU A 733 39.41 -4.51 13.62
N HIS A 734 40.54 -3.89 13.24
CA HIS A 734 40.66 -2.47 12.87
C HIS A 734 40.95 -2.22 11.39
N THR A 735 41.10 -3.28 10.60
CA THR A 735 41.24 -3.19 9.14
C THR A 735 40.24 -4.11 8.44
N PRO A 736 38.92 -3.95 8.69
CA PRO A 736 37.89 -4.87 8.23
C PRO A 736 37.86 -5.05 6.70
N LEU A 737 38.35 -4.08 5.93
CA LEU A 737 38.44 -4.17 4.47
C LEU A 737 39.57 -5.10 3.97
N LYS A 738 40.47 -5.56 4.85
CA LYS A 738 41.63 -6.41 4.50
C LYS A 738 41.50 -7.83 5.02
N VAL A 739 40.44 -8.13 5.78
CA VAL A 739 40.23 -9.43 6.42
C VAL A 739 39.03 -10.13 5.81
N ASP A 740 39.02 -11.47 5.83
CA ASP A 740 37.87 -12.25 5.41
C ASP A 740 36.69 -12.01 6.38
N LEU A 741 35.53 -11.65 5.84
CA LEU A 741 34.32 -11.39 6.62
C LEU A 741 33.37 -12.59 6.71
N ARG A 742 33.70 -13.74 6.09
CA ARG A 742 32.88 -14.96 6.18
C ARG A 742 32.54 -15.33 7.63
N GLY A 743 31.30 -15.75 7.84
CA GLY A 743 30.77 -16.11 9.16
C GLY A 743 30.31 -14.92 10.02
N LEU A 744 30.51 -13.68 9.57
CA LEU A 744 29.87 -12.53 10.22
C LEU A 744 28.36 -12.52 9.95
N PRO A 745 27.56 -11.95 10.87
CA PRO A 745 26.11 -11.95 10.71
C PRO A 745 25.65 -10.91 9.68
N PRO A 746 24.41 -11.04 9.17
CA PRO A 746 23.85 -10.09 8.21
C PRO A 746 23.89 -8.66 8.73
N MET A 747 24.21 -7.70 7.85
CA MET A 747 24.41 -6.31 8.25
C MET A 747 23.61 -5.31 7.42
N LEU A 748 23.16 -4.25 8.09
CA LEU A 748 22.56 -3.06 7.47
C LEU A 748 23.46 -1.86 7.71
N ILE A 749 23.93 -1.26 6.62
CA ILE A 749 24.78 -0.07 6.60
C ILE A 749 23.94 1.13 6.15
N GLN A 750 23.97 2.24 6.89
CA GLN A 750 23.34 3.50 6.48
C GLN A 750 24.35 4.63 6.45
N VAL A 751 24.32 5.46 5.40
CA VAL A 751 25.29 6.54 5.20
C VAL A 751 24.65 7.74 4.48
N GLY A 752 25.16 8.94 4.71
CA GLY A 752 24.73 10.14 3.99
C GLY A 752 25.35 10.23 2.59
N GLU A 753 24.64 10.84 1.63
CA GLU A 753 25.19 11.12 0.30
C GLU A 753 26.31 12.18 0.35
N HIS A 754 26.16 13.20 1.21
CA HIS A 754 27.10 14.32 1.38
C HIS A 754 28.04 14.06 2.57
N GLU A 755 28.58 12.85 2.64
CA GLU A 755 29.39 12.37 3.75
C GLU A 755 30.79 11.96 3.30
N VAL A 756 31.81 12.29 4.10
CA VAL A 756 33.20 11.92 3.79
C VAL A 756 33.51 10.42 3.90
N LEU A 757 32.80 9.67 4.74
CA LEU A 757 32.97 8.21 4.91
C LEU A 757 32.02 7.37 4.03
N ARG A 758 31.35 7.98 3.04
CA ARG A 758 30.50 7.22 2.13
C ARG A 758 31.26 6.10 1.41
N SER A 759 32.51 6.36 0.99
CA SER A 759 33.41 5.37 0.38
C SER A 759 33.72 4.20 1.31
N ASP A 760 33.94 4.46 2.59
CA ASP A 760 34.21 3.43 3.60
C ASP A 760 33.01 2.49 3.77
N ALA A 761 31.81 3.07 3.84
CA ALA A 761 30.57 2.32 3.92
C ALA A 761 30.30 1.48 2.66
N THR A 762 30.49 2.05 1.46
CA THR A 762 30.28 1.32 0.19
C THR A 762 31.30 0.21 -0.01
N ARG A 763 32.59 0.49 0.24
CA ARG A 763 33.65 -0.53 0.17
C ARG A 763 33.42 -1.67 1.16
N LEU A 764 32.93 -1.38 2.37
CA LEU A 764 32.58 -2.42 3.33
C LEU A 764 31.43 -3.28 2.83
N ALA A 765 30.37 -2.66 2.26
CA ALA A 765 29.24 -3.41 1.72
C ALA A 765 29.66 -4.34 0.58
N ASP A 766 30.47 -3.83 -0.35
CA ASP A 766 30.99 -4.59 -1.48
C ASP A 766 31.90 -5.74 -1.01
N HIS A 767 32.77 -5.48 -0.02
CA HIS A 767 33.66 -6.48 0.56
C HIS A 767 32.90 -7.57 1.33
N ALA A 768 31.91 -7.20 2.14
CA ALA A 768 31.06 -8.13 2.87
C ALA A 768 30.33 -9.08 1.90
N ALA A 769 29.76 -8.53 0.83
CA ALA A 769 29.10 -9.32 -0.19
C ALA A 769 30.07 -10.22 -0.98
N GLY A 770 31.28 -9.72 -1.30
CA GLY A 770 32.35 -10.52 -1.89
C GLY A 770 32.79 -11.69 -1.00
N CYS A 771 32.70 -11.52 0.32
CA CYS A 771 32.91 -12.57 1.31
C CYS A 771 31.65 -13.44 1.55
N GLY A 772 30.54 -13.25 0.82
CA GLY A 772 29.33 -14.05 1.02
C GLY A 772 28.49 -13.67 2.25
N VAL A 773 28.74 -12.51 2.88
CA VAL A 773 27.95 -12.00 4.01
C VAL A 773 26.78 -11.16 3.49
N PRO A 774 25.52 -11.46 3.86
CA PRO A 774 24.38 -10.64 3.45
C PRO A 774 24.51 -9.20 3.97
N CYS A 775 24.56 -8.24 3.05
CA CYS A 775 24.73 -6.83 3.37
C CYS A 775 23.69 -5.96 2.63
N ARG A 776 22.97 -5.13 3.38
CA ARG A 776 22.12 -4.08 2.80
C ARG A 776 22.75 -2.72 3.08
N ILE A 777 22.85 -1.87 2.07
CA ILE A 777 23.35 -0.50 2.22
C ILE A 777 22.31 0.53 1.78
N GLU A 778 22.14 1.59 2.57
CA GLU A 778 21.29 2.73 2.24
C GLU A 778 22.08 4.04 2.22
N VAL A 779 22.08 4.70 1.06
CA VAL A 779 22.67 6.03 0.89
C VAL A 779 21.56 7.07 0.91
N HIS A 780 21.53 7.92 1.93
CA HIS A 780 20.47 8.90 2.14
C HIS A 780 20.80 10.23 1.44
N ALA A 781 19.98 10.59 0.46
CA ALA A 781 20.18 11.77 -0.39
C ALA A 781 20.27 13.06 0.42
N ALA A 782 21.22 13.91 0.05
CA ALA A 782 21.56 15.17 0.71
C ALA A 782 21.80 15.12 2.24
N ARG A 783 21.94 13.94 2.85
CA ARG A 783 22.27 13.79 4.27
C ARG A 783 23.79 13.72 4.48
N TRP A 784 24.22 13.95 5.71
CA TRP A 784 25.63 14.01 6.12
C TRP A 784 25.96 12.96 7.17
N HIS A 785 27.23 12.91 7.60
CA HIS A 785 27.72 11.97 8.62
C HIS A 785 26.82 11.91 9.85
N VAL A 786 26.31 10.71 10.15
CA VAL A 786 25.46 10.41 11.33
C VAL A 786 24.31 11.43 11.49
N PHE A 787 23.64 11.77 10.39
CA PHE A 787 22.44 12.63 10.43
C PHE A 787 21.33 12.04 11.34
N HIS A 788 21.38 10.74 11.63
CA HIS A 788 20.53 10.00 12.58
C HIS A 788 20.44 10.65 13.95
N LEU A 789 21.52 11.28 14.42
CA LEU A 789 21.52 12.00 15.70
C LEU A 789 20.46 13.12 15.70
N GLN A 790 20.08 13.66 14.54
CA GLN A 790 19.11 14.74 14.39
C GLN A 790 17.65 14.26 14.29
N SER A 791 17.32 13.07 14.82
CA SER A 791 15.99 12.46 14.76
C SER A 791 14.86 13.31 15.38
N PHE A 792 15.20 14.27 16.25
CA PHE A 792 14.22 15.24 16.76
C PHE A 792 13.78 16.27 15.70
N TYR A 793 14.70 16.67 14.81
CA TYR A 793 14.49 17.75 13.84
C TYR A 793 14.20 17.25 12.42
N LEU A 794 14.77 16.09 12.07
CA LEU A 794 14.75 15.54 10.72
C LEU A 794 13.93 14.27 10.67
N ARG A 795 12.96 14.25 9.76
CA ARG A 795 12.18 13.06 9.51
C ARG A 795 12.99 11.99 8.80
N SER A 796 13.89 12.37 7.89
CA SER A 796 14.81 11.43 7.26
C SER A 796 15.57 10.61 8.30
N ALA A 797 16.02 11.23 9.40
CA ALA A 797 16.70 10.54 10.50
C ALA A 797 15.77 9.56 11.24
N VAL A 798 14.52 9.96 11.52
CA VAL A 798 13.51 9.07 12.12
C VAL A 798 13.23 7.87 11.22
N ASP A 799 13.00 8.10 9.93
CA ASP A 799 12.65 7.05 8.99
C ASP A 799 13.86 6.10 8.77
N ALA A 800 15.10 6.61 8.75
CA ALA A 800 16.31 5.80 8.71
C ALA A 800 16.48 4.89 9.95
N LEU A 801 16.29 5.45 11.15
CA LEU A 801 16.33 4.70 12.41
C LEU A 801 15.22 3.66 12.52
N ARG A 802 14.03 3.92 11.96
CA ARG A 802 12.98 2.91 11.84
C ARG A 802 13.41 1.75 10.96
N THR A 803 14.08 2.01 9.84
CA THR A 803 14.58 0.93 8.97
C THR A 803 15.63 0.07 9.69
N LEU A 804 16.48 0.66 10.53
CA LEU A 804 17.41 -0.09 11.40
C LEU A 804 16.66 -0.95 12.43
N ALA A 805 15.65 -0.39 13.09
CA ALA A 805 14.81 -1.12 14.04
C ALA A 805 14.00 -2.25 13.39
N ASP A 806 13.48 -2.04 12.18
CA ASP A 806 12.75 -3.04 11.41
C ASP A 806 13.67 -4.20 11.01
N PHE A 807 14.89 -3.90 10.54
CA PHE A 807 15.91 -4.93 10.27
C PHE A 807 16.26 -5.74 11.52
N ALA A 808 16.43 -5.07 12.68
CA ALA A 808 16.69 -5.77 13.94
C ALA A 808 15.58 -6.78 14.27
N ARG A 809 14.29 -6.38 14.18
CA ARG A 809 13.16 -7.28 14.44
C ARG A 809 13.11 -8.45 13.46
N GLU A 810 13.36 -8.20 12.17
CA GLU A 810 13.42 -9.24 11.15
C GLU A 810 14.50 -10.29 11.48
N ARG A 811 15.70 -9.87 11.88
CA ARG A 811 16.80 -10.78 12.25
C ARG A 811 16.44 -11.64 13.46
N ILE A 812 15.92 -11.01 14.52
CA ILE A 812 15.51 -11.68 15.76
C ILE A 812 14.38 -12.71 15.52
N ALA A 813 13.44 -12.41 14.62
CA ALA A 813 12.38 -13.33 14.23
C ALA A 813 12.92 -14.51 13.40
N SER A 814 13.86 -14.28 12.49
CA SER A 814 14.46 -15.34 11.68
C SER A 814 15.32 -16.32 12.48
N GLY A 815 16.03 -15.85 13.51
CA GLY A 815 16.81 -16.72 14.41
C GLY A 815 15.94 -17.73 15.18
N ALA A 816 14.68 -17.39 15.47
CA ALA A 816 13.75 -18.27 16.17
C ALA A 816 13.24 -19.44 15.30
N SER A 817 13.28 -19.33 13.96
CA SER A 817 12.80 -20.40 13.08
C SER A 817 13.84 -21.49 12.82
N VAL A 818 15.14 -21.16 12.90
CA VAL A 818 16.23 -22.12 12.73
C VAL A 818 16.32 -23.06 13.95
N ALA A 819 16.07 -22.54 15.16
CA ALA A 819 16.08 -23.33 16.40
C ALA A 819 14.97 -24.41 16.51
N ARG A 820 13.95 -24.40 15.63
CA ARG A 820 12.88 -25.42 15.60
C ARG A 820 13.13 -26.57 14.61
N ALA A 821 14.12 -26.47 13.74
CA ALA A 821 14.34 -27.45 12.66
C ALA A 821 15.18 -28.68 13.10
N ASP A 822 15.89 -28.61 14.23
CA ASP A 822 16.90 -29.63 14.60
C ASP A 822 16.53 -30.48 15.84
N VAL A 823 15.24 -30.64 16.16
CA VAL A 823 14.81 -31.61 17.19
C VAL A 823 14.11 -32.78 16.49
N PRO A 824 14.77 -33.96 16.33
CA PRO A 824 14.07 -35.16 15.91
C PRO A 824 13.02 -35.52 16.99
N PRO A 825 11.86 -36.07 16.60
CA PRO A 825 10.87 -36.50 17.56
C PRO A 825 11.50 -37.56 18.46
N LEU A 826 11.52 -37.29 19.76
CA LEU A 826 11.75 -38.33 20.77
C LEU A 826 10.59 -39.32 20.63
N GLY A 827 10.95 -40.59 20.41
CA GLY A 827 10.01 -41.70 20.25
C GLY A 827 9.19 -42.01 21.50
#